data_AF-A0A963VQG5-F1
#
_entry.id   AF-A0A963VQG5-F1
#
_cell.length_a   1.000
_cell.length_b   1.000
_cell.length_c   1.000
_cell.angle_alpha   90.00
_cell.angle_beta   90.00
_cell.angle_gamma   90.00
#
_symmetry.space_group_name_H-M   'P 1'
#
loop_
_entity.id
_entity.type
_entity.pdbx_description
1 polymer ?
#
loop_
_entity_poly.entity_id
_entity_poly.type
_entity_poly.pdbx_seq_one_letter_code
_entity_poly.pdbx_strand_id
1 'polypeptide(L)'
;MTAIDLAARGLARRALAALSPCLFSELSVSDVAPEVDRIATTGHAAAGLGAGHYVHDALCDAALLAAHPACVFQSANGRIFRLLGANGAISVEQCGAQGDPAGTNLVNDQPAIQAALDYAAATGIGEVVFEQRAYSVWATQRVNPADQLYARDGHPLTVTATVALRSACGDSYLNFRGRDGTSMEDDWYLVKTTAGDAAPNAVWRGGGLFVLGDVGTLPSPLSIEKLTIDHVHLIGGRARTGNHGWPADPATGDGWDVTDKAFWLQDSQIGRIELIGVEIAGFKGELFYIGGAQPAHEYLLVDCHIHTTNGDALNAGGGGGFLTARGCRFGNAFQAAEVIGGIGQIYDHCRFYDSDGGGIGGGPTGGFLYNYGHAHRDPALPVPFAQLNDCVIDRIPNFHLGSWTRGTLTTIDCQLNLPGWGQNIATDIDLEITAWADRQAAYSVVSLSGPASLTEQVSGAPAEIYNQPARSIRIHVRSAKRTQQGRDANSGFFNSIYFLGGHFEAATVCLSADDVEASRYVDAYGHFVELPFVELARRFLPNPYSQPDGGNYSTPDPGSTDTVNPTTPAHLFAPTGAGVVEVAIGNNHAYVHGQRLRLWHGGGGAGDRIIRLSPGNAGLDLSAAVELRNLGDHVELQWNGQTGAWQRASGMLPAAAATVGPVDLTDIPDLPAGKVTSGQFDPARIPPLDAAAIGSGVIDAARLPMPDWSSIANRPNFASVAISGNYADLAGAPPLGLLAGAPLADPDADRIPFWDDSAGSVAWLGLGSGLSISGTTLSASTGGGGSSAWTLIASASPVGVPIVDFTTIAQTYADLMIVFTGVSHDHGSNAYFDARTSNDGGATFSGTGTFASQSLAASTLFFGALLIPGYTLGAGIMFGAADNHAASPGASTASARMLPWRADGGLNGLRIAMSAGNFDAGTITLYGR
;
A
#
# COMPACT_ATOMS: atom_id res chain seq x y z
N MET A 1 14.08 28.05 71.59
CA MET A 1 14.18 27.08 70.49
C MET A 1 13.42 25.84 70.92
N THR A 2 12.26 25.56 70.30
CA THR A 2 11.39 24.45 70.71
C THR A 2 11.75 23.19 69.91
N ALA A 3 11.41 22.00 70.41
CA ALA A 3 11.66 20.74 69.69
C ALA A 3 11.01 20.70 68.29
N ILE A 4 9.92 21.44 68.10
CA ILE A 4 9.24 21.64 66.82
C ILE A 4 10.10 22.45 65.82
N ASP A 5 10.83 23.45 66.29
CA ASP A 5 11.73 24.28 65.47
C ASP A 5 12.95 23.47 64.99
N LEU A 6 13.43 22.52 65.79
CA LEU A 6 14.49 21.59 65.40
C LEU A 6 14.02 20.58 64.34
N ALA A 7 12.81 20.04 64.50
CA ALA A 7 12.21 19.11 63.54
C ALA A 7 11.87 19.80 62.20
N ALA A 8 11.33 21.02 62.25
CA ALA A 8 11.02 21.83 61.07
C ALA A 8 12.30 22.26 60.33
N ARG A 9 13.36 22.66 61.03
CA ARG A 9 14.68 22.94 60.42
C ARG A 9 15.35 21.68 59.89
N GLY A 10 15.16 20.53 60.52
CA GLY A 10 15.62 19.23 60.01
C GLY A 10 14.88 18.80 58.74
N LEU A 11 13.56 19.04 58.67
CA LEU A 11 12.76 18.87 57.44
C LEU A 11 13.15 19.88 56.36
N ALA A 12 13.39 21.14 56.72
CA ALA A 12 13.82 22.18 55.79
C ALA A 12 15.24 21.93 55.25
N ARG A 13 16.18 21.43 56.07
CA ARG A 13 17.49 20.96 55.60
C ARG A 13 17.39 19.74 54.69
N ARG A 14 16.48 18.80 55.00
CA ARG A 14 16.20 17.62 54.15
C ARG A 14 15.58 18.02 52.82
N ALA A 15 14.67 18.99 52.82
CA ALA A 15 14.15 19.59 51.60
C ALA A 15 15.25 20.33 50.82
N LEU A 16 16.10 21.14 51.48
CA LEU A 16 17.19 21.87 50.81
C LEU A 16 18.27 20.96 50.21
N ALA A 17 18.59 19.84 50.87
CA ALA A 17 19.53 18.84 50.38
C ALA A 17 18.94 17.99 49.23
N ALA A 18 17.62 17.78 49.20
CA ALA A 18 16.92 17.14 48.09
C ALA A 18 16.56 18.09 46.92
N LEU A 19 16.70 19.42 47.10
CA LEU A 19 16.29 20.45 46.14
C LEU A 19 17.46 21.24 45.53
N SER A 20 18.71 20.97 45.91
CA SER A 20 19.85 21.65 45.27
C SER A 20 20.03 21.11 43.86
N PRO A 21 19.99 21.96 42.81
CA PRO A 21 20.28 21.55 41.44
C PRO A 21 21.63 20.85 41.41
N CYS A 22 21.65 19.60 40.96
CA CYS A 22 22.88 18.83 40.78
C CYS A 22 22.82 18.02 39.49
N LEU A 23 23.99 17.80 38.90
CA LEU A 23 24.21 16.94 37.75
C LEU A 23 24.50 15.51 38.21
N PHE A 24 24.29 14.53 37.31
CA PHE A 24 24.65 13.14 37.59
C PHE A 24 26.13 12.99 38.00
N SER A 25 27.02 13.74 37.35
CA SER A 25 28.46 13.74 37.65
C SER A 25 28.81 14.19 39.08
N GLU A 26 27.90 14.88 39.77
CA GLU A 26 28.11 15.43 41.13
C GLU A 26 27.57 14.49 42.23
N LEU A 27 26.82 13.47 41.84
CA LEU A 27 26.15 12.58 42.80
C LEU A 27 27.12 11.66 43.55
N SER A 28 28.26 11.30 42.93
CA SER A 28 29.23 10.38 43.53
C SER A 28 29.97 10.98 44.74
N VAL A 29 30.06 12.30 44.81
CA VAL A 29 30.70 13.02 45.92
C VAL A 29 29.71 13.55 46.96
N SER A 30 28.41 13.27 46.76
CA SER A 30 27.34 13.72 47.64
C SER A 30 27.16 12.77 48.84
N ASP A 31 27.00 13.32 50.04
CA ASP A 31 26.62 12.55 51.25
C ASP A 31 25.10 12.49 51.36
N VAL A 32 24.53 11.32 51.05
CA VAL A 32 23.08 11.11 50.94
C VAL A 32 22.54 10.45 52.21
N ALA A 33 21.78 11.20 53.01
CA ALA A 33 21.24 10.72 54.29
C ALA A 33 20.49 9.38 54.14
N PRO A 34 20.61 8.44 55.11
CA PRO A 34 20.04 7.09 55.01
C PRO A 34 18.54 7.04 54.71
N GLU A 35 17.77 8.05 55.11
CA GLU A 35 16.33 8.15 54.86
C GLU A 35 15.93 8.65 53.45
N VAL A 36 16.90 9.03 52.60
CA VAL A 36 16.64 9.50 51.23
C VAL A 36 16.80 8.35 50.25
N ASP A 37 15.69 7.88 49.68
CA ASP A 37 15.70 6.78 48.71
C ASP A 37 15.46 7.22 47.26
N ARG A 38 15.27 8.52 47.04
CA ARG A 38 15.12 9.10 45.69
C ARG A 38 15.85 10.45 45.57
N ILE A 39 16.56 10.62 44.47
CA ILE A 39 17.29 11.85 44.11
C ILE A 39 16.84 12.28 42.71
N ALA A 40 16.84 13.58 42.43
CA ALA A 40 16.60 14.13 41.10
C ALA A 40 17.81 14.95 40.65
N THR A 41 18.16 14.86 39.37
CA THR A 41 19.19 15.71 38.76
C THR A 41 18.57 16.72 37.81
N THR A 42 19.25 17.84 37.59
CA THR A 42 18.89 18.80 36.55
C THR A 42 19.46 18.44 35.18
N GLY A 43 20.28 17.40 35.10
CA GLY A 43 20.88 16.89 33.86
C GLY A 43 21.94 15.83 34.14
N HIS A 44 22.48 15.22 33.08
CA HIS A 44 23.52 14.19 33.17
C HIS A 44 24.91 14.81 33.26
N ALA A 45 25.44 15.28 32.13
CA ALA A 45 26.72 15.99 32.04
C ALA A 45 26.56 17.52 32.01
N ALA A 46 25.37 18.02 31.66
CA ALA A 46 25.05 19.45 31.58
C ALA A 46 23.61 19.69 32.04
N ALA A 47 23.33 20.85 32.63
CA ALA A 47 21.99 21.19 33.08
C ALA A 47 21.03 21.33 31.89
N GLY A 48 19.81 20.80 32.04
CA GLY A 48 18.77 20.83 31.02
C GLY A 48 18.80 19.67 30.02
N LEU A 49 19.76 18.75 30.12
CA LEU A 49 19.87 17.58 29.25
C LEU A 49 20.06 16.31 30.08
N GLY A 50 19.17 15.32 29.92
CA GLY A 50 19.26 14.06 30.66
C GLY A 50 18.93 14.19 32.15
N ALA A 51 17.98 15.07 32.50
CA ALA A 51 17.49 15.17 33.87
C ALA A 51 16.85 13.82 34.27
N GLY A 52 17.25 13.29 35.41
CA GLY A 52 16.89 11.93 35.82
C GLY A 52 16.40 11.87 37.27
N HIS A 53 15.64 10.82 37.55
CA HIS A 53 15.34 10.41 38.92
C HIS A 53 16.13 9.15 39.24
N TYR A 54 16.78 9.10 40.39
CA TYR A 54 17.58 7.97 40.82
C TYR A 54 17.03 7.41 42.12
N VAL A 55 16.99 6.10 42.26
CA VAL A 55 16.44 5.40 43.43
C VAL A 55 17.43 4.44 44.04
N HIS A 56 17.33 4.25 45.36
CA HIS A 56 18.00 3.19 46.10
C HIS A 56 16.99 2.07 46.36
N ASP A 57 17.16 0.93 45.71
CA ASP A 57 16.23 -0.21 45.82
C ASP A 57 16.96 -1.55 45.75
N ALA A 58 16.20 -2.65 45.71
CA ALA A 58 16.73 -4.01 45.72
C ALA A 58 17.61 -4.37 44.51
N LEU A 59 17.56 -3.60 43.41
CA LEU A 59 18.42 -3.81 42.24
C LEU A 59 19.79 -3.12 42.40
N CYS A 60 19.94 -2.23 43.38
CA CYS A 60 21.15 -1.46 43.58
C CYS A 60 22.24 -2.29 44.27
N ASP A 61 23.08 -2.95 43.47
CA ASP A 61 24.26 -3.68 43.95
C ASP A 61 25.55 -3.25 43.25
N ALA A 62 26.68 -3.79 43.72
CA ALA A 62 28.00 -3.48 43.17
C ALA A 62 28.19 -3.98 41.73
N ALA A 63 27.44 -5.01 41.31
CA ALA A 63 27.53 -5.56 39.96
C ALA A 63 26.82 -4.65 38.95
N LEU A 64 25.61 -4.17 39.28
CA LEU A 64 24.87 -3.21 38.48
C LEU A 64 25.64 -1.88 38.35
N LEU A 65 26.24 -1.40 39.45
CA LEU A 65 27.10 -0.21 39.43
C LEU A 65 28.30 -0.39 38.49
N ALA A 66 28.99 -1.53 38.57
CA ALA A 66 30.16 -1.80 37.75
C ALA A 66 29.82 -1.93 36.27
N ALA A 67 28.65 -2.52 35.95
CA ALA A 67 28.20 -2.72 34.58
C ALA A 67 27.59 -1.46 33.94
N HIS A 68 26.95 -0.58 34.72
CA HIS A 68 26.19 0.57 34.20
C HIS A 68 26.54 1.92 34.87
N PRO A 69 27.81 2.33 34.89
CA PRO A 69 28.24 3.57 35.55
C PRO A 69 27.66 4.85 34.93
N ALA A 70 27.11 4.78 33.72
CA ALA A 70 26.43 5.91 33.08
C ALA A 70 25.04 6.19 33.66
N CYS A 71 24.38 5.18 34.25
CA CYS A 71 23.02 5.29 34.75
C CYS A 71 22.92 4.89 36.25
N VAL A 72 24.03 4.49 36.88
CA VAL A 72 24.13 4.06 38.29
C VAL A 72 25.34 4.73 38.93
N PHE A 73 25.19 5.20 40.18
CA PHE A 73 26.28 5.81 40.93
C PHE A 73 26.32 5.31 42.38
N GLN A 74 27.48 5.47 43.02
CA GLN A 74 27.66 5.29 44.46
C GLN A 74 27.91 6.65 45.10
N SER A 75 27.13 7.01 46.11
CA SER A 75 27.32 8.24 46.91
C SER A 75 28.59 8.16 47.77
N ALA A 76 29.03 9.30 48.31
CA ALA A 76 30.25 9.39 49.13
C ALA A 76 30.21 8.53 50.40
N ASN A 77 29.00 8.26 50.92
CA ASN A 77 28.78 7.39 52.07
C ASN A 77 28.50 5.91 51.69
N GLY A 78 28.72 5.54 50.43
CA GLY A 78 28.75 4.16 49.94
C GLY A 78 27.40 3.61 49.47
N ARG A 79 26.32 4.39 49.45
CA ARG A 79 25.00 3.94 48.99
C ARG A 79 24.93 3.96 47.46
N ILE A 80 24.35 2.93 46.88
CA ILE A 80 24.20 2.80 45.42
C ILE A 80 22.80 3.26 45.01
N PHE A 81 22.73 4.04 43.93
CA PHE A 81 21.49 4.53 43.35
C PHE A 81 21.51 4.29 41.84
N ARG A 82 20.35 3.91 41.29
CA ARG A 82 20.18 3.62 39.87
C ARG A 82 19.14 4.55 39.25
N LEU A 83 19.24 4.81 37.95
CA LEU A 83 18.24 5.57 37.19
C LEU A 83 16.87 4.88 37.27
N LEU A 84 15.84 5.63 37.60
CA LEU A 84 14.46 5.17 37.62
C LEU A 84 13.80 5.54 36.29
N GLY A 85 13.41 4.52 35.51
CA GLY A 85 12.60 4.74 34.32
C GLY A 85 11.25 5.38 34.67
N ALA A 86 10.89 6.44 33.94
CA ALA A 86 9.58 7.07 34.04
C ALA A 86 8.61 6.32 33.11
N ASN A 87 7.52 5.76 33.67
CA ASN A 87 6.55 4.97 32.91
C ASN A 87 7.16 3.81 32.09
N GLY A 88 8.25 3.21 32.59
CA GLY A 88 8.94 2.13 31.88
C GLY A 88 9.85 2.58 30.75
N ALA A 89 10.20 3.87 30.68
CA ALA A 89 11.09 4.45 29.69
C ALA A 89 12.26 5.21 30.33
N ILE A 90 13.40 5.26 29.64
CA ILE A 90 14.53 6.16 29.91
C ILE A 90 14.96 6.84 28.61
N SER A 91 15.59 8.01 28.69
CA SER A 91 16.19 8.64 27.52
C SER A 91 17.70 8.38 27.42
N VAL A 92 18.23 8.42 26.20
CA VAL A 92 19.68 8.26 25.97
C VAL A 92 20.48 9.40 26.60
N GLU A 93 19.87 10.57 26.75
CA GLU A 93 20.42 11.74 27.46
C GLU A 93 20.62 11.45 28.95
N GLN A 94 19.70 10.71 29.58
CA GLN A 94 19.83 10.29 30.99
C GLN A 94 20.97 9.32 31.24
N CYS A 95 21.55 8.74 30.18
CA CYS A 95 22.77 7.95 30.22
C CYS A 95 23.96 8.66 29.53
N GLY A 96 23.83 9.96 29.26
CA GLY A 96 24.94 10.84 28.89
C GLY A 96 25.03 11.22 27.41
N ALA A 97 24.04 10.90 26.58
CA ALA A 97 24.01 11.36 25.20
C ALA A 97 23.86 12.89 25.18
N GLN A 98 24.61 13.54 24.29
CA GLN A 98 24.57 14.99 24.10
C GLN A 98 23.65 15.36 22.93
N GLY A 99 23.52 14.45 21.96
CA GLY A 99 22.87 14.71 20.68
C GLY A 99 23.74 15.61 19.79
N ASP A 100 23.37 15.65 18.51
CA ASP A 100 24.02 16.45 17.48
C ASP A 100 22.98 17.09 16.55
N PRO A 101 22.05 17.92 17.07
CA PRO A 101 21.00 18.53 16.26
C PRO A 101 21.55 19.47 15.17
N ALA A 102 22.81 19.90 15.27
CA ALA A 102 23.50 20.70 14.27
C ALA A 102 24.16 19.84 13.16
N GLY A 103 24.17 18.51 13.28
CA GLY A 103 24.73 17.58 12.30
C GLY A 103 26.24 17.73 12.10
N THR A 104 26.96 18.13 13.14
CA THR A 104 28.40 18.40 13.11
C THR A 104 29.25 17.12 13.00
N ASN A 105 28.73 16.01 13.52
CA ASN A 105 29.37 14.70 13.67
C ASN A 105 30.62 14.72 14.57
N LEU A 106 30.76 15.76 15.41
CA LEU A 106 31.89 15.91 16.33
C LEU A 106 31.61 15.32 17.71
N VAL A 107 30.36 14.95 17.99
CA VAL A 107 29.91 14.32 19.22
C VAL A 107 29.75 12.82 18.96
N ASN A 108 30.33 11.99 19.83
CA ASN A 108 30.11 10.55 19.79
C ASN A 108 29.08 10.16 20.86
N ASP A 109 27.84 9.95 20.45
CA ASP A 109 26.75 9.50 21.33
C ASP A 109 26.69 7.97 21.47
N GLN A 110 27.47 7.22 20.68
CA GLN A 110 27.42 5.76 20.67
C GLN A 110 27.55 5.13 22.07
N PRO A 111 28.52 5.53 22.93
CA PRO A 111 28.66 4.90 24.25
C PRO A 111 27.45 5.11 25.15
N ALA A 112 26.81 6.29 25.08
CA ALA A 112 25.65 6.61 25.90
C ALA A 112 24.40 5.87 25.43
N ILE A 113 24.20 5.78 24.11
CA ILE A 113 23.08 5.04 23.51
C ILE A 113 23.21 3.54 23.84
N GLN A 114 24.40 2.95 23.67
CA GLN A 114 24.62 1.55 24.04
C GLN A 114 24.42 1.33 25.55
N ALA A 115 24.90 2.25 26.40
CA ALA A 115 24.69 2.15 27.85
C ALA A 115 23.21 2.20 28.23
N ALA A 116 22.38 2.99 27.55
CA ALA A 116 20.94 3.01 27.75
C ALA A 116 20.28 1.68 27.36
N LEU A 117 20.66 1.09 26.23
CA LEU A 117 20.18 -0.24 25.80
C LEU A 117 20.55 -1.33 26.80
N ASP A 118 21.82 -1.38 27.21
CA ASP A 118 22.32 -2.38 28.16
C ASP A 118 21.68 -2.22 29.53
N TYR A 119 21.49 -0.98 30.00
CA TYR A 119 20.83 -0.69 31.28
C TYR A 119 19.34 -1.05 31.24
N ALA A 120 18.66 -0.77 30.13
CA ALA A 120 17.26 -1.13 29.94
C ALA A 120 17.08 -2.66 30.03
N ALA A 121 17.96 -3.42 29.35
CA ALA A 121 17.99 -4.87 29.44
C ALA A 121 18.23 -5.38 30.87
N ALA A 122 19.17 -4.78 31.61
CA ALA A 122 19.51 -5.19 32.97
C ALA A 122 18.42 -4.89 34.02
N THR A 123 17.55 -3.91 33.74
CA THR A 123 16.54 -3.42 34.70
C THR A 123 15.10 -3.68 34.30
N GLY A 124 14.86 -4.26 33.13
CA GLY A 124 13.52 -4.56 32.60
C GLY A 124 12.76 -3.33 32.12
N ILE A 125 13.47 -2.24 31.78
CA ILE A 125 12.87 -1.04 31.19
C ILE A 125 12.60 -1.35 29.71
N GLY A 126 11.37 -1.10 29.27
CA GLY A 126 10.89 -1.52 27.95
C GLY A 126 11.11 -0.51 26.83
N GLU A 127 11.46 0.74 27.14
CA GLU A 127 11.58 1.81 26.15
C GLU A 127 12.83 2.68 26.38
N VAL A 128 13.55 2.95 25.29
CA VAL A 128 14.65 3.90 25.20
C VAL A 128 14.25 5.03 24.25
N VAL A 129 14.28 6.25 24.78
CA VAL A 129 13.76 7.46 24.15
C VAL A 129 14.89 8.34 23.66
N PHE A 130 14.67 8.96 22.50
CA PHE A 130 15.57 9.93 21.89
C PHE A 130 14.91 11.32 21.94
N GLU A 131 15.43 12.23 22.77
CA GLU A 131 14.87 13.57 22.98
C GLU A 131 15.32 14.58 21.92
N GLN A 132 16.42 14.30 21.22
CA GLN A 132 17.02 15.18 20.22
C GLN A 132 16.72 14.70 18.79
N ARG A 133 16.79 15.65 17.85
CA ARG A 133 16.54 15.38 16.43
C ARG A 133 17.63 14.54 15.77
N ALA A 134 18.86 14.58 16.26
CA ALA A 134 19.95 13.84 15.63
C ALA A 134 21.01 13.44 16.65
N TYR A 135 21.68 12.33 16.37
CA TYR A 135 22.79 11.77 17.12
C TYR A 135 23.86 11.32 16.14
N SER A 136 25.11 11.35 16.58
CA SER A 136 26.24 10.84 15.81
C SER A 136 26.78 9.59 16.51
N VAL A 137 26.70 8.45 15.81
CA VAL A 137 26.96 7.11 16.34
C VAL A 137 28.20 6.55 15.67
N TRP A 138 29.34 6.55 16.37
CA TRP A 138 30.61 6.12 15.79
C TRP A 138 30.77 4.60 15.90
N ALA A 139 31.30 3.97 14.85
CA ALA A 139 31.58 2.54 14.88
C ALA A 139 32.56 2.15 15.99
N THR A 140 32.42 0.91 16.45
CA THR A 140 33.33 0.30 17.42
C THR A 140 34.40 -0.53 16.70
N GLN A 141 35.47 -0.88 17.41
CA GLN A 141 36.53 -1.73 16.85
C GLN A 141 36.06 -3.18 16.76
N ARG A 142 36.18 -3.77 15.58
CA ARG A 142 36.11 -5.23 15.37
C ARG A 142 37.46 -5.86 15.70
N VAL A 143 37.47 -6.79 16.65
CA VAL A 143 38.63 -7.63 17.02
C VAL A 143 38.42 -9.08 16.58
N ASN A 144 37.18 -9.54 16.49
CA ASN A 144 36.86 -10.87 16.01
C ASN A 144 36.91 -10.96 14.47
N PRO A 145 37.26 -12.12 13.88
CA PRO A 145 37.16 -12.33 12.44
C PRO A 145 35.77 -12.04 11.88
N ALA A 146 35.69 -11.76 10.58
CA ALA A 146 34.43 -11.46 9.89
C ALA A 146 33.46 -12.66 9.90
N ASP A 147 33.97 -13.90 9.88
CA ASP A 147 33.17 -15.13 9.93
C ASP A 147 32.52 -15.41 11.30
N GLN A 148 32.86 -14.66 12.35
CA GLN A 148 32.24 -14.77 13.67
C GLN A 148 30.90 -14.02 13.69
N LEU A 149 29.88 -14.65 13.12
CA LEU A 149 28.55 -14.07 12.86
C LEU A 149 27.84 -13.50 14.12
N TYR A 150 28.11 -14.05 15.30
CA TYR A 150 27.46 -13.64 16.56
C TYR A 150 28.31 -12.71 17.44
N ALA A 151 29.50 -12.32 16.97
CA ALA A 151 30.37 -11.45 17.74
C ALA A 151 29.82 -10.01 17.73
N ARG A 152 29.71 -9.42 18.93
CA ARG A 152 29.06 -8.10 19.14
C ARG A 152 30.00 -6.91 18.88
N ASP A 153 31.31 -7.14 18.95
CA ASP A 153 32.30 -6.10 18.69
C ASP A 153 32.31 -5.69 17.22
N GLY A 154 32.66 -4.43 16.96
CA GLY A 154 32.68 -3.88 15.62
C GLY A 154 31.33 -3.34 15.12
N HIS A 155 30.24 -3.61 15.83
CA HIS A 155 28.92 -3.03 15.56
C HIS A 155 28.74 -1.73 16.37
N PRO A 156 28.17 -0.65 15.78
CA PRO A 156 27.94 0.58 16.52
C PRO A 156 26.93 0.41 17.65
N LEU A 157 25.79 -0.26 17.40
CA LEU A 157 24.75 -0.51 18.39
C LEU A 157 24.32 -1.98 18.35
N THR A 158 24.14 -2.58 19.52
CA THR A 158 23.72 -3.97 19.68
C THR A 158 22.48 -4.07 20.58
N VAL A 159 21.46 -4.80 20.12
CA VAL A 159 20.22 -5.07 20.87
C VAL A 159 20.14 -6.57 21.18
N THR A 160 19.96 -6.90 22.47
CA THR A 160 19.94 -8.30 22.95
C THR A 160 18.75 -8.60 23.88
N ALA A 161 17.86 -7.63 24.08
CA ALA A 161 16.67 -7.77 24.92
C ALA A 161 15.49 -7.01 24.32
N THR A 162 14.27 -7.37 24.72
CA THR A 162 13.04 -6.65 24.36
C THR A 162 13.15 -5.16 24.68
N VAL A 163 12.98 -4.31 23.67
CA VAL A 163 13.06 -2.85 23.82
C VAL A 163 12.31 -2.12 22.69
N ALA A 164 11.77 -0.95 22.99
CA ALA A 164 11.28 0.02 22.01
C ALA A 164 12.26 1.20 21.92
N LEU A 165 12.61 1.60 20.70
CA LEU A 165 13.37 2.80 20.37
C LEU A 165 12.38 3.86 19.86
N ARG A 166 12.26 4.99 20.54
CA ARG A 166 11.23 5.99 20.22
C ARG A 166 11.78 7.41 20.17
N SER A 167 11.43 8.18 19.15
CA SER A 167 11.66 9.62 19.18
C SER A 167 10.64 10.34 20.06
N ALA A 168 11.10 11.24 20.92
CA ALA A 168 10.23 12.17 21.65
C ALA A 168 10.03 13.51 20.92
N CYS A 169 10.71 13.72 19.78
CA CYS A 169 10.73 15.01 19.08
C CYS A 169 10.12 14.94 17.65
N GLY A 170 9.35 13.90 17.38
CA GLY A 170 8.84 13.57 16.05
C GLY A 170 9.77 12.59 15.36
N ASP A 171 10.94 13.06 14.92
CA ASP A 171 11.93 12.27 14.19
C ASP A 171 13.32 12.41 14.82
N SER A 172 13.98 11.29 15.08
CA SER A 172 15.37 11.25 15.58
C SER A 172 16.27 10.48 14.61
N TYR A 173 17.33 11.12 14.11
CA TYR A 173 18.26 10.53 13.14
C TYR A 173 19.53 9.99 13.83
N LEU A 174 19.80 8.69 13.69
CA LEU A 174 21.06 8.08 14.07
C LEU A 174 22.01 8.10 12.87
N ASN A 175 22.98 9.01 12.90
CA ASN A 175 23.98 9.15 11.83
C ASN A 175 25.18 8.27 12.16
N PHE A 176 25.33 7.17 11.43
CA PHE A 176 26.43 6.22 11.63
C PHE A 176 27.72 6.72 10.98
N ARG A 177 28.80 6.76 11.76
CA ARG A 177 30.10 7.33 11.39
C ARG A 177 31.25 6.37 11.63
N GLY A 178 32.39 6.66 11.00
CA GLY A 178 33.65 5.97 11.20
C GLY A 178 34.10 6.00 12.66
N ARG A 179 35.14 5.24 12.99
CA ARG A 179 35.57 5.06 14.39
C ARG A 179 36.05 6.36 15.06
N ASP A 180 36.36 7.38 14.27
CA ASP A 180 36.82 8.71 14.67
C ASP A 180 35.83 9.83 14.26
N GLY A 181 34.62 9.46 13.85
CA GLY A 181 33.56 10.39 13.43
C GLY A 181 33.57 10.77 11.96
N THR A 182 34.51 10.25 11.14
CA THR A 182 34.52 10.52 9.70
C THR A 182 33.36 9.85 8.95
N SER A 183 33.21 10.21 7.67
CA SER A 183 32.31 9.50 6.77
C SER A 183 32.78 8.06 6.53
N MET A 184 31.84 7.11 6.54
CA MET A 184 32.08 5.70 6.23
C MET A 184 31.98 5.37 4.73
N GLU A 185 31.76 6.38 3.87
CA GLU A 185 31.88 6.19 2.42
C GLU A 185 33.29 5.68 2.07
N ASP A 186 34.31 6.31 2.65
CA ASP A 186 35.72 6.02 2.39
C ASP A 186 36.47 5.41 3.59
N ASP A 187 35.86 5.37 4.78
CA ASP A 187 36.46 4.80 5.99
C ASP A 187 35.99 3.36 6.24
N TRP A 188 36.73 2.40 5.69
CA TRP A 188 36.67 0.98 6.06
C TRP A 188 38.06 0.51 6.50
N TYR A 189 38.10 -0.62 7.21
CA TYR A 189 39.36 -1.28 7.52
C TYR A 189 39.27 -2.78 7.29
N LEU A 190 40.43 -3.44 7.23
CA LEU A 190 40.47 -4.87 7.05
C LEU A 190 40.46 -5.60 8.38
N VAL A 191 39.64 -6.64 8.46
CA VAL A 191 39.70 -7.69 9.48
C VAL A 191 40.06 -9.02 8.82
N LYS A 192 40.42 -10.02 9.62
CA LYS A 192 40.60 -11.38 9.08
C LYS A 192 39.24 -11.95 8.69
N THR A 193 39.15 -12.64 7.56
CA THR A 193 37.95 -13.41 7.20
C THR A 193 37.74 -14.50 8.23
N THR A 194 38.78 -15.29 8.49
CA THR A 194 38.79 -16.37 9.48
C THR A 194 39.94 -16.21 10.47
N ALA A 195 39.84 -16.81 11.66
CA ALA A 195 40.92 -16.74 12.66
C ALA A 195 42.29 -17.25 12.13
N GLY A 196 42.27 -18.19 11.17
CA GLY A 196 43.44 -18.81 10.57
C GLY A 196 44.19 -17.95 9.54
N ASP A 197 43.60 -16.84 9.09
CA ASP A 197 44.23 -16.01 8.08
C ASP A 197 45.51 -15.35 8.61
N ALA A 198 46.55 -15.32 7.77
CA ALA A 198 47.85 -14.76 8.13
C ALA A 198 47.79 -13.24 8.37
N ALA A 199 46.87 -12.54 7.68
CA ALA A 199 46.67 -11.10 7.78
C ALA A 199 45.18 -10.75 7.49
N PRO A 200 44.72 -9.57 7.93
CA PRO A 200 43.42 -9.03 7.55
C PRO A 200 43.23 -8.93 6.03
N ASN A 201 42.07 -9.35 5.54
CA ASN A 201 41.76 -9.57 4.13
C ASN A 201 40.27 -9.36 3.77
N ALA A 202 39.40 -9.06 4.74
CA ALA A 202 37.99 -8.75 4.54
C ALA A 202 37.67 -7.32 4.97
N VAL A 203 36.87 -6.62 4.19
CA VAL A 203 36.31 -5.30 4.53
C VAL A 203 35.49 -5.40 5.82
N TRP A 204 35.60 -4.41 6.70
CA TRP A 204 34.71 -4.20 7.83
C TRP A 204 34.31 -2.73 7.96
N ARG A 205 33.00 -2.48 8.00
CA ARG A 205 32.40 -1.16 8.31
C ARG A 205 31.53 -1.16 9.56
N GLY A 206 30.93 -2.30 9.93
CA GLY A 206 30.19 -2.48 11.18
C GLY A 206 28.68 -2.26 11.10
N GLY A 207 28.19 -1.59 10.05
CA GLY A 207 26.76 -1.41 9.79
C GLY A 207 26.08 -0.40 10.72
N GLY A 208 24.81 -0.63 11.02
CA GLY A 208 23.98 0.21 11.90
C GLY A 208 23.61 -0.48 13.21
N LEU A 209 22.38 -1.01 13.27
CA LEU A 209 21.81 -1.70 14.42
C LEU A 209 21.96 -3.22 14.25
N PHE A 210 22.77 -3.83 15.11
CA PHE A 210 22.93 -5.28 15.20
C PHE A 210 21.95 -5.87 16.22
N VAL A 211 21.04 -6.72 15.77
CA VAL A 211 20.03 -7.37 16.60
C VAL A 211 20.43 -8.83 16.76
N LEU A 212 20.66 -9.23 18.01
CA LEU A 212 21.10 -10.58 18.34
C LEU A 212 20.08 -11.25 19.26
N GLY A 213 19.24 -12.09 18.66
CA GLY A 213 18.26 -12.92 19.35
C GLY A 213 18.85 -14.22 19.90
N ASP A 214 18.00 -15.22 20.04
CA ASP A 214 18.37 -16.55 20.55
C ASP A 214 18.84 -17.48 19.43
N VAL A 215 19.81 -18.35 19.74
CA VAL A 215 20.36 -19.34 18.80
C VAL A 215 20.34 -20.74 19.42
N GLY A 216 20.13 -21.77 18.59
CA GLY A 216 20.10 -23.16 19.06
C GLY A 216 18.82 -23.52 19.81
N THR A 217 18.94 -24.01 21.06
CA THR A 217 17.78 -24.34 21.88
C THR A 217 17.13 -23.07 22.41
N LEU A 218 15.92 -22.78 21.93
CA LEU A 218 15.23 -21.52 22.19
C LEU A 218 14.67 -21.44 23.62
N PRO A 219 14.86 -20.33 24.35
CA PRO A 219 14.24 -20.11 25.64
C PRO A 219 12.74 -19.78 25.50
N SER A 220 12.00 -19.91 26.61
CA SER A 220 10.62 -19.45 26.71
C SER A 220 10.46 -18.63 28.00
N PRO A 221 10.22 -17.30 27.92
CA PRO A 221 10.12 -16.50 26.68
C PRO A 221 11.46 -16.33 25.94
N LEU A 222 11.40 -15.82 24.70
CA LEU A 222 12.59 -15.40 23.94
C LEU A 222 13.28 -14.20 24.62
N SER A 223 14.59 -14.06 24.44
CA SER A 223 15.36 -12.92 24.96
C SER A 223 14.88 -11.59 24.37
N ILE A 224 14.49 -11.59 23.09
CA ILE A 224 13.82 -10.48 22.42
C ILE A 224 12.44 -10.96 21.97
N GLU A 225 11.42 -10.70 22.77
CA GLU A 225 10.03 -10.96 22.41
C GLU A 225 9.51 -9.93 21.42
N LYS A 226 9.94 -8.67 21.56
CA LYS A 226 9.55 -7.57 20.68
C LYS A 226 10.64 -6.50 20.58
N LEU A 227 10.94 -6.07 19.37
CA LEU A 227 11.73 -4.88 19.07
C LEU A 227 10.86 -3.89 18.30
N THR A 228 10.72 -2.68 18.83
CA THR A 228 10.00 -1.58 18.14
C THR A 228 10.97 -0.46 17.82
N ILE A 229 10.88 0.11 16.62
CA ILE A 229 11.57 1.34 16.25
C ILE A 229 10.51 2.28 15.68
N ASP A 230 10.32 3.41 16.35
CA ASP A 230 9.24 4.35 16.08
C ASP A 230 9.82 5.76 15.88
N HIS A 231 9.85 6.19 14.61
CA HIS A 231 10.45 7.44 14.13
C HIS A 231 11.90 7.68 14.59
N VAL A 232 12.67 6.60 14.71
CA VAL A 232 14.13 6.64 14.88
C VAL A 232 14.77 6.11 13.61
N HIS A 233 15.42 7.00 12.86
CA HIS A 233 15.96 6.72 11.52
C HIS A 233 17.39 6.22 11.59
N LEU A 234 17.76 5.28 10.70
CA LEU A 234 19.10 4.72 10.59
C LEU A 234 19.78 5.27 9.34
N ILE A 235 20.73 6.19 9.50
CA ILE A 235 21.35 6.92 8.38
C ILE A 235 22.84 6.62 8.32
N GLY A 236 23.27 5.85 7.32
CA GLY A 236 24.68 5.52 7.11
C GLY A 236 25.43 6.57 6.29
N GLY A 237 24.75 7.35 5.46
CA GLY A 237 25.36 8.42 4.66
C GLY A 237 26.29 7.94 3.53
N ARG A 238 26.23 6.67 3.14
CA ARG A 238 26.94 6.11 1.98
C ARG A 238 26.14 6.30 0.68
N ALA A 239 26.83 6.49 -0.44
CA ALA A 239 26.22 6.57 -1.76
C ALA A 239 26.12 5.19 -2.43
N ARG A 240 25.07 4.96 -3.23
CA ARG A 240 25.01 3.82 -4.15
C ARG A 240 25.90 4.09 -5.35
N THR A 241 26.83 3.17 -5.66
CA THR A 241 27.71 3.21 -6.84
C THR A 241 27.18 2.33 -7.98
N GLY A 242 26.28 1.39 -7.67
CA GLY A 242 25.80 0.37 -8.60
C GLY A 242 26.72 -0.85 -8.70
N ASN A 243 27.88 -0.82 -8.05
CA ASN A 243 28.75 -1.97 -7.93
C ASN A 243 28.21 -2.91 -6.84
N HIS A 244 27.64 -4.03 -7.26
CA HIS A 244 27.13 -5.09 -6.40
C HIS A 244 28.05 -6.32 -6.41
N GLY A 245 29.34 -6.14 -6.72
CA GLY A 245 30.35 -7.19 -6.61
C GLY A 245 30.41 -7.72 -5.17
N TRP A 246 30.29 -9.04 -5.02
CA TRP A 246 30.22 -9.70 -3.72
C TRP A 246 31.43 -10.61 -3.47
N PRO A 247 32.07 -10.55 -2.28
CA PRO A 247 31.94 -9.47 -1.30
C PRO A 247 32.57 -8.17 -1.81
N ALA A 248 32.36 -7.06 -1.09
CA ALA A 248 33.03 -5.78 -1.38
C ALA A 248 34.56 -5.93 -1.51
N ASP A 249 35.14 -5.20 -2.46
CA ASP A 249 36.56 -5.27 -2.81
C ASP A 249 37.43 -4.73 -1.65
N PRO A 250 38.34 -5.53 -1.07
CA PRO A 250 39.23 -5.08 0.00
C PRO A 250 40.11 -3.88 -0.35
N ALA A 251 40.44 -3.68 -1.64
CA ALA A 251 41.32 -2.61 -2.11
C ALA A 251 40.60 -1.26 -2.23
N THR A 252 39.33 -1.27 -2.62
CA THR A 252 38.54 -0.06 -2.90
C THR A 252 37.41 0.16 -1.90
N GLY A 253 37.07 -0.86 -1.12
CA GLY A 253 35.93 -0.88 -0.20
C GLY A 253 34.57 -0.94 -0.90
N ASP A 254 34.50 -0.79 -2.22
CA ASP A 254 33.25 -0.71 -2.97
C ASP A 254 32.73 -2.09 -3.36
N GLY A 255 31.43 -2.20 -3.59
CA GLY A 255 30.73 -3.47 -3.81
C GLY A 255 29.56 -3.66 -2.85
N TRP A 256 29.03 -4.88 -2.83
CA TRP A 256 28.07 -5.34 -1.83
C TRP A 256 28.82 -5.69 -0.54
N ASP A 257 28.85 -4.75 0.41
CA ASP A 257 29.52 -4.93 1.70
C ASP A 257 28.58 -5.54 2.74
N VAL A 258 28.65 -6.85 2.91
CA VAL A 258 27.85 -7.59 3.91
C VAL A 258 28.16 -7.20 5.36
N THR A 259 29.24 -6.48 5.64
CA THR A 259 29.54 -5.95 6.98
C THR A 259 28.91 -4.60 7.25
N ASP A 260 28.26 -4.02 6.23
CA ASP A 260 27.66 -2.70 6.27
C ASP A 260 26.13 -2.76 6.17
N LYS A 261 25.50 -3.63 6.96
CA LYS A 261 24.05 -3.76 7.03
C LYS A 261 23.44 -2.74 7.98
N ALA A 262 22.31 -2.15 7.62
CA ALA A 262 21.71 -1.08 8.42
C ALA A 262 20.91 -1.62 9.61
N PHE A 263 19.88 -2.43 9.35
CA PHE A 263 19.20 -3.26 10.34
C PHE A 263 19.64 -4.70 10.13
N TRP A 264 20.34 -5.26 11.10
CA TRP A 264 21.04 -6.53 10.95
C TRP A 264 20.59 -7.54 12.01
N LEU A 265 19.64 -8.40 11.66
CA LEU A 265 19.33 -9.61 12.44
C LEU A 265 20.10 -10.81 11.86
N GLN A 266 21.16 -11.26 12.55
CA GLN A 266 22.00 -12.36 12.07
C GLN A 266 21.55 -13.70 12.65
N ASP A 267 21.03 -14.58 11.79
CA ASP A 267 20.79 -16.02 12.01
C ASP A 267 20.30 -16.40 13.42
N SER A 268 19.47 -15.55 14.02
CA SER A 268 18.99 -15.67 15.40
C SER A 268 17.50 -15.39 15.46
N GLN A 269 16.86 -15.86 16.52
CA GLN A 269 15.41 -15.83 16.65
C GLN A 269 14.93 -14.77 17.63
N ILE A 270 13.93 -14.01 17.21
CA ILE A 270 13.21 -13.03 18.03
C ILE A 270 11.69 -13.16 17.82
N GLY A 271 10.87 -12.59 18.69
CA GLY A 271 9.41 -12.67 18.55
C GLY A 271 8.88 -11.79 17.41
N ARG A 272 8.90 -10.46 17.62
CA ARG A 272 8.28 -9.48 16.70
C ARG A 272 9.18 -8.27 16.43
N ILE A 273 9.21 -7.82 15.18
CA ILE A 273 9.85 -6.56 14.76
C ILE A 273 8.76 -5.58 14.32
N GLU A 274 8.78 -4.35 14.84
CA GLU A 274 7.94 -3.26 14.39
C GLU A 274 8.80 -2.06 13.97
N LEU A 275 8.68 -1.63 12.73
CA LEU A 275 9.23 -0.37 12.24
C LEU A 275 8.08 0.56 11.84
N ILE A 276 8.03 1.77 12.42
CA ILE A 276 6.94 2.75 12.22
C ILE A 276 7.56 4.10 11.85
N GLY A 277 7.26 4.59 10.64
CA GLY A 277 7.77 5.89 10.16
C GLY A 277 9.29 5.95 10.04
N VAL A 278 9.95 4.80 9.87
CA VAL A 278 11.42 4.72 9.90
C VAL A 278 12.01 4.91 8.51
N GLU A 279 13.08 5.71 8.44
CA GLU A 279 13.95 5.79 7.27
C GLU A 279 15.23 4.99 7.55
N ILE A 280 15.60 4.11 6.62
CA ILE A 280 16.85 3.37 6.65
C ILE A 280 17.57 3.66 5.34
N ALA A 281 18.69 4.38 5.40
CA ALA A 281 19.32 4.86 4.18
C ALA A 281 20.83 4.98 4.21
N GLY A 282 21.43 4.71 3.05
CA GLY A 282 22.82 5.01 2.75
C GLY A 282 23.79 4.08 3.45
N PHE A 283 23.74 2.79 3.13
CA PHE A 283 24.74 1.78 3.55
C PHE A 283 25.16 0.97 2.33
N LYS A 284 26.30 0.26 2.38
CA LYS A 284 26.78 -0.54 1.23
C LYS A 284 26.25 -1.98 1.21
N GLY A 285 25.75 -2.49 2.34
CA GLY A 285 25.11 -3.80 2.47
C GLY A 285 23.58 -3.75 2.48
N GLU A 286 22.95 -4.84 2.87
CA GLU A 286 21.50 -4.95 2.98
C GLU A 286 20.95 -4.01 4.06
N LEU A 287 19.87 -3.30 3.75
CA LEU A 287 19.32 -2.27 4.63
C LEU A 287 18.38 -2.87 5.68
N PHE A 288 17.44 -3.70 5.27
CA PHE A 288 16.63 -4.50 6.18
C PHE A 288 16.97 -5.97 5.99
N TYR A 289 17.90 -6.47 6.80
CA TYR A 289 18.41 -7.83 6.70
C TYR A 289 17.95 -8.71 7.85
N ILE A 290 17.38 -9.85 7.46
CA ILE A 290 16.87 -10.88 8.35
C ILE A 290 17.47 -12.23 7.93
N GLY A 291 18.57 -12.62 8.56
CA GLY A 291 19.24 -13.91 8.32
C GLY A 291 18.65 -15.04 9.14
N GLY A 292 18.67 -16.27 8.61
CA GLY A 292 18.32 -17.50 9.33
C GLY A 292 17.08 -18.22 8.79
N ALA A 293 16.90 -19.49 9.19
CA ALA A 293 15.80 -20.34 8.69
C ALA A 293 14.45 -20.07 9.35
N GLN A 294 14.40 -19.46 10.55
CA GLN A 294 13.16 -18.99 11.24
C GLN A 294 13.48 -17.83 12.21
N PRO A 295 13.92 -16.66 11.73
CA PRO A 295 14.55 -15.65 12.59
C PRO A 295 13.59 -14.70 13.30
N ALA A 296 12.34 -14.55 12.85
CA ALA A 296 11.30 -14.00 13.71
C ALA A 296 9.91 -14.53 13.36
N HIS A 297 8.96 -14.39 14.29
CA HIS A 297 7.57 -14.80 14.06
C HIS A 297 6.78 -13.76 13.26
N GLU A 298 7.02 -12.46 13.47
CA GLU A 298 6.26 -11.39 12.82
C GLU A 298 7.12 -10.15 12.52
N TYR A 299 6.94 -9.56 11.34
CA TYR A 299 7.53 -8.30 10.93
C TYR A 299 6.42 -7.33 10.50
N LEU A 300 6.35 -6.17 11.13
CA LEU A 300 5.43 -5.09 10.76
C LEU A 300 6.21 -3.84 10.38
N LEU A 301 6.06 -3.41 9.13
CA LEU A 301 6.65 -2.19 8.60
C LEU A 301 5.51 -1.26 8.18
N VAL A 302 5.48 -0.05 8.75
CA VAL A 302 4.44 0.95 8.47
C VAL A 302 5.12 2.25 8.08
N ASP A 303 4.78 2.76 6.90
CA ASP A 303 5.26 4.04 6.35
C ASP A 303 6.79 4.18 6.37
N CYS A 304 7.48 3.05 6.19
CA CYS A 304 8.94 3.02 6.18
C CYS A 304 9.51 3.36 4.80
N HIS A 305 10.70 3.96 4.78
CA HIS A 305 11.45 4.27 3.56
C HIS A 305 12.86 3.70 3.65
N ILE A 306 13.12 2.65 2.88
CA ILE A 306 14.36 1.88 2.94
C ILE A 306 15.06 1.97 1.59
N HIS A 307 16.18 2.69 1.52
CA HIS A 307 16.75 3.05 0.23
C HIS A 307 18.24 3.40 0.24
N THR A 308 18.85 3.44 -0.94
CA THR A 308 20.25 3.84 -1.15
C THR A 308 21.22 2.79 -0.60
N THR A 309 21.48 1.77 -1.41
CA THR A 309 22.48 0.74 -1.12
C THR A 309 23.07 0.10 -2.38
N ASN A 310 24.26 -0.51 -2.25
CA ASN A 310 24.81 -1.42 -3.27
C ASN A 310 24.28 -2.86 -3.15
N GLY A 311 23.71 -3.24 -2.00
CA GLY A 311 23.02 -4.52 -1.80
C GLY A 311 21.51 -4.37 -1.91
N ASP A 312 20.78 -5.01 -0.98
CA ASP A 312 19.32 -5.06 -1.02
C ASP A 312 18.66 -4.03 -0.10
N ALA A 313 17.57 -3.42 -0.57
CA ALA A 313 16.74 -2.61 0.30
C ALA A 313 15.94 -3.48 1.30
N LEU A 314 15.27 -4.53 0.80
CA LEU A 314 14.46 -5.43 1.62
C LEU A 314 14.92 -6.89 1.46
N ASN A 315 15.45 -7.47 2.54
CA ASN A 315 15.84 -8.88 2.61
C ASN A 315 15.28 -9.50 3.90
N ALA A 316 13.98 -9.80 3.89
CA ALA A 316 13.22 -10.17 5.08
C ALA A 316 13.29 -11.67 5.46
N GLY A 317 14.24 -12.43 4.90
CA GLY A 317 14.46 -13.84 5.22
C GLY A 317 13.37 -14.79 4.71
N GLY A 318 13.76 -15.89 4.04
CA GLY A 318 12.81 -16.77 3.33
C GLY A 318 12.11 -17.85 4.16
N GLY A 319 12.11 -17.80 5.51
CA GLY A 319 11.99 -19.04 6.30
C GLY A 319 10.88 -19.22 7.35
N GLY A 320 10.13 -18.19 7.78
CA GLY A 320 9.09 -18.46 8.78
C GLY A 320 8.32 -17.29 9.39
N GLY A 321 8.69 -16.04 9.13
CA GLY A 321 7.97 -14.89 9.70
C GLY A 321 6.85 -14.37 8.82
N PHE A 322 5.81 -13.82 9.45
CA PHE A 322 4.73 -13.10 8.78
C PHE A 322 5.15 -11.64 8.54
N LEU A 323 5.49 -11.30 7.29
CA LEU A 323 5.81 -9.93 6.90
C LEU A 323 4.55 -9.15 6.52
N THR A 324 4.29 -8.03 7.17
CA THR A 324 3.30 -7.03 6.74
C THR A 324 3.99 -5.70 6.54
N ALA A 325 3.99 -5.20 5.30
CA ALA A 325 4.46 -3.86 4.94
C ALA A 325 3.29 -3.01 4.42
N ARG A 326 3.10 -1.81 4.97
CA ARG A 326 2.03 -0.87 4.58
C ARG A 326 2.59 0.50 4.27
N GLY A 327 2.26 1.07 3.12
CA GLY A 327 2.73 2.41 2.72
C GLY A 327 4.25 2.51 2.58
N CYS A 328 4.95 1.38 2.50
CA CYS A 328 6.41 1.34 2.54
C CYS A 328 7.04 1.55 1.15
N ARG A 329 8.25 2.10 1.14
CA ARG A 329 9.03 2.37 -0.08
C ARG A 329 10.39 1.69 0.00
N PHE A 330 10.72 0.86 -0.98
CA PHE A 330 11.97 0.10 -1.06
C PHE A 330 12.65 0.37 -2.41
N GLY A 331 13.89 0.83 -2.43
CA GLY A 331 14.49 1.18 -3.71
C GLY A 331 15.85 1.85 -3.68
N ASN A 332 16.29 2.36 -4.84
CA ASN A 332 17.65 2.86 -5.02
C ASN A 332 18.69 1.84 -4.52
N ALA A 333 18.58 0.60 -4.97
CA ALA A 333 19.33 -0.56 -4.49
C ALA A 333 19.78 -1.47 -5.64
N PHE A 334 20.65 -2.45 -5.40
CA PHE A 334 20.83 -3.53 -6.37
C PHE A 334 19.49 -4.28 -6.52
N GLN A 335 18.93 -4.78 -5.42
CA GLN A 335 17.57 -5.32 -5.39
C GLN A 335 16.66 -4.47 -4.51
N ALA A 336 15.52 -4.04 -5.05
CA ALA A 336 14.48 -3.38 -4.24
C ALA A 336 13.89 -4.34 -3.20
N ALA A 337 13.84 -5.64 -3.53
CA ALA A 337 13.46 -6.70 -2.62
C ALA A 337 14.13 -8.01 -3.04
N GLU A 338 14.68 -8.76 -2.09
CA GLU A 338 15.07 -10.16 -2.23
C GLU A 338 14.20 -10.98 -1.27
N VAL A 339 12.93 -11.22 -1.64
CA VAL A 339 11.98 -11.93 -0.77
C VAL A 339 11.36 -13.10 -1.53
N ILE A 340 12.07 -14.21 -1.61
CA ILE A 340 11.69 -15.34 -2.47
C ILE A 340 11.38 -16.57 -1.59
N GLY A 341 10.30 -16.47 -0.82
CA GLY A 341 9.86 -17.43 0.18
C GLY A 341 9.21 -16.75 1.39
N GLY A 342 8.53 -17.52 2.24
CA GLY A 342 7.87 -17.01 3.45
C GLY A 342 6.34 -17.13 3.41
N ILE A 343 5.71 -17.19 4.58
CA ILE A 343 4.29 -17.48 4.76
C ILE A 343 3.54 -16.20 5.14
N GLY A 344 2.43 -15.93 4.45
CA GLY A 344 1.50 -14.85 4.83
C GLY A 344 2.08 -13.45 4.70
N GLN A 345 2.87 -13.22 3.65
CA GLN A 345 3.42 -11.90 3.35
C GLN A 345 2.35 -10.98 2.77
N ILE A 346 2.30 -9.74 3.25
CA ILE A 346 1.35 -8.72 2.80
C ILE A 346 2.13 -7.43 2.52
N TYR A 347 2.02 -6.94 1.30
CA TYR A 347 2.49 -5.63 0.88
C TYR A 347 1.27 -4.83 0.46
N ASP A 348 0.99 -3.74 1.16
CA ASP A 348 -0.21 -2.93 0.97
C ASP A 348 0.20 -1.49 0.66
N HIS A 349 -0.17 -1.01 -0.53
CA HIS A 349 0.20 0.33 -1.01
C HIS A 349 1.71 0.60 -0.99
N CYS A 350 2.53 -0.44 -1.19
CA CYS A 350 3.99 -0.33 -1.19
C CYS A 350 4.52 0.07 -2.57
N ARG A 351 5.71 0.69 -2.60
CA ARG A 351 6.44 1.02 -3.83
C ARG A 351 7.84 0.42 -3.84
N PHE A 352 8.16 -0.30 -4.90
CA PHE A 352 9.50 -0.78 -5.23
C PHE A 352 10.05 0.09 -6.37
N TYR A 353 11.26 0.65 -6.25
CA TYR A 353 11.70 1.63 -7.23
C TYR A 353 13.22 1.74 -7.46
N ASP A 354 13.62 2.22 -8.64
CA ASP A 354 14.99 2.65 -8.98
C ASP A 354 16.08 1.63 -8.63
N SER A 355 15.84 0.35 -8.89
CA SER A 355 16.78 -0.73 -8.59
C SER A 355 17.12 -1.54 -9.83
N ASP A 356 18.25 -2.23 -9.81
CA ASP A 356 18.69 -3.05 -10.95
C ASP A 356 17.78 -4.28 -11.13
N GLY A 357 17.25 -4.80 -10.02
CA GLY A 357 16.26 -5.85 -10.00
C GLY A 357 15.45 -5.91 -8.69
N GLY A 358 14.75 -7.01 -8.51
CA GLY A 358 14.02 -7.34 -7.30
C GLY A 358 13.12 -8.54 -7.51
N GLY A 359 12.66 -9.16 -6.43
CA GLY A 359 11.70 -10.23 -6.51
C GLY A 359 10.96 -10.54 -5.22
N ILE A 360 9.71 -10.97 -5.39
CA ILE A 360 8.80 -11.35 -4.32
C ILE A 360 8.17 -12.70 -4.68
N GLY A 361 8.17 -13.64 -3.74
CA GLY A 361 7.50 -14.93 -3.88
C GLY A 361 7.10 -15.48 -2.52
N GLY A 362 6.03 -16.26 -2.51
CA GLY A 362 5.62 -17.03 -1.35
C GLY A 362 6.45 -18.30 -1.18
N GLY A 363 6.34 -18.95 -0.02
CA GLY A 363 6.99 -20.25 0.22
C GLY A 363 6.62 -20.85 1.57
N PRO A 364 6.25 -22.14 1.63
CA PRO A 364 5.70 -22.78 2.84
C PRO A 364 6.77 -23.21 3.85
N THR A 365 8.07 -23.15 3.54
CA THR A 365 9.14 -23.71 4.39
C THR A 365 10.40 -22.86 4.38
N GLY A 366 11.25 -23.00 5.40
CA GLY A 366 12.61 -22.45 5.41
C GLY A 366 13.58 -23.37 4.70
N GLY A 367 13.76 -23.18 3.39
CA GLY A 367 14.78 -23.89 2.63
C GLY A 367 14.79 -23.51 1.17
N PHE A 368 15.97 -23.14 0.66
CA PHE A 368 16.16 -22.76 -0.75
C PHE A 368 15.60 -23.82 -1.71
N LEU A 369 15.89 -25.11 -1.47
CA LEU A 369 15.38 -26.18 -2.32
C LEU A 369 13.83 -26.20 -2.39
N TYR A 370 13.13 -26.04 -1.28
CA TYR A 370 11.68 -26.18 -1.22
C TYR A 370 10.90 -24.90 -1.55
N ASN A 371 11.59 -23.77 -1.65
CA ASN A 371 11.03 -22.51 -2.14
C ASN A 371 11.42 -22.22 -3.61
N TYR A 372 12.55 -22.77 -4.09
CA TYR A 372 13.09 -22.51 -5.44
C TYR A 372 13.06 -23.74 -6.35
N GLY A 373 13.83 -24.77 -6.00
CA GLY A 373 14.06 -25.90 -6.90
C GLY A 373 12.87 -26.86 -7.01
N HIS A 374 12.26 -27.17 -5.87
CA HIS A 374 11.14 -28.08 -5.66
C HIS A 374 10.08 -27.40 -4.80
N ALA A 375 9.40 -26.39 -5.36
CA ALA A 375 8.34 -25.68 -4.68
C ALA A 375 7.21 -26.65 -4.26
N HIS A 376 7.17 -27.03 -2.99
CA HIS A 376 6.22 -28.00 -2.43
C HIS A 376 5.64 -27.49 -1.13
N ARG A 377 4.32 -27.57 -0.99
CA ARG A 377 3.59 -27.22 0.23
C ARG A 377 2.75 -28.37 0.74
N ASP A 378 2.58 -28.43 2.06
CA ASP A 378 1.55 -29.26 2.66
C ASP A 378 0.16 -28.69 2.26
N PRO A 379 -0.69 -29.47 1.56
CA PRO A 379 -2.02 -29.03 1.18
C PRO A 379 -2.95 -28.77 2.37
N ALA A 380 -2.66 -29.32 3.55
CA ALA A 380 -3.44 -29.09 4.78
C ALA A 380 -3.14 -27.73 5.43
N LEU A 381 -2.00 -27.11 5.10
CA LEU A 381 -1.63 -25.79 5.61
C LEU A 381 -2.19 -24.67 4.73
N PRO A 382 -2.42 -23.47 5.31
CA PRO A 382 -2.78 -22.29 4.54
C PRO A 382 -1.79 -22.03 3.40
N VAL A 383 -2.30 -21.56 2.27
CA VAL A 383 -1.47 -21.24 1.11
C VAL A 383 -0.53 -20.07 1.47
N PRO A 384 0.79 -20.19 1.23
CA PRO A 384 1.77 -19.20 1.67
C PRO A 384 1.82 -18.02 0.70
N PHE A 385 0.70 -17.36 0.44
CA PHE A 385 0.64 -16.26 -0.51
C PHE A 385 1.51 -15.07 -0.07
N ALA A 386 2.30 -14.56 -1.00
CA ALA A 386 2.72 -13.17 -1.02
C ALA A 386 1.64 -12.32 -1.69
N GLN A 387 1.07 -11.38 -0.93
CA GLN A 387 -0.03 -10.53 -1.38
C GLN A 387 0.48 -9.13 -1.70
N LEU A 388 0.28 -8.69 -2.94
CA LEU A 388 0.63 -7.37 -3.44
C LEU A 388 -0.66 -6.58 -3.65
N ASN A 389 -1.07 -5.76 -2.68
CA ASN A 389 -2.28 -4.96 -2.76
C ASN A 389 -1.92 -3.53 -3.18
N ASP A 390 -2.35 -3.15 -4.38
CA ASP A 390 -2.17 -1.83 -4.97
C ASP A 390 -0.72 -1.31 -4.89
N CYS A 391 0.21 -2.24 -5.14
CA CYS A 391 1.65 -1.95 -5.11
C CYS A 391 2.12 -1.33 -6.43
N VAL A 392 3.20 -0.55 -6.38
CA VAL A 392 3.84 0.06 -7.55
C VAL A 392 5.26 -0.47 -7.70
N ILE A 393 5.62 -0.90 -8.91
CA ILE A 393 6.99 -1.28 -9.29
C ILE A 393 7.44 -0.30 -10.37
N ASP A 394 8.38 0.57 -10.04
CA ASP A 394 8.75 1.73 -10.86
C ASP A 394 10.24 1.74 -11.21
N ARG A 395 10.57 1.73 -12.51
CA ARG A 395 11.94 1.79 -13.03
C ARG A 395 12.82 0.68 -12.46
N ILE A 396 12.29 -0.54 -12.49
CA ILE A 396 13.03 -1.77 -12.22
C ILE A 396 12.89 -2.64 -13.47
N PRO A 397 13.91 -2.73 -14.34
CA PRO A 397 13.74 -3.33 -15.67
C PRO A 397 13.22 -4.77 -15.65
N ASN A 398 13.60 -5.52 -14.62
CA ASN A 398 13.19 -6.90 -14.38
C ASN A 398 12.79 -7.10 -12.92
N PHE A 399 11.52 -7.43 -12.69
CA PHE A 399 11.03 -7.79 -11.36
C PHE A 399 10.49 -9.22 -11.36
N HIS A 400 10.99 -10.03 -10.44
CA HIS A 400 10.76 -11.47 -10.40
C HIS A 400 9.63 -11.80 -9.45
N LEU A 401 8.56 -12.41 -9.95
CA LEU A 401 7.46 -12.89 -9.12
C LEU A 401 7.54 -14.42 -9.02
N GLY A 402 7.63 -14.91 -7.79
CA GLY A 402 7.68 -16.33 -7.50
C GLY A 402 6.30 -16.98 -7.43
N SER A 403 6.29 -18.29 -7.21
CA SER A 403 5.07 -19.04 -6.88
C SER A 403 4.35 -18.49 -5.64
N TRP A 404 3.05 -18.77 -5.53
CA TRP A 404 2.17 -18.28 -4.46
C TRP A 404 2.18 -16.75 -4.36
N THR A 405 1.96 -16.06 -5.47
CA THR A 405 1.89 -14.59 -5.51
C THR A 405 0.54 -14.13 -6.02
N ARG A 406 -0.09 -13.15 -5.35
CA ARG A 406 -1.38 -12.61 -5.80
C ARG A 406 -1.53 -11.12 -5.55
N GLY A 407 -2.45 -10.49 -6.28
CA GLY A 407 -2.97 -9.16 -5.98
C GLY A 407 -2.95 -8.18 -7.16
N THR A 408 -3.01 -6.90 -6.85
CA THR A 408 -3.11 -5.78 -7.80
C THR A 408 -1.80 -4.98 -7.81
N LEU A 409 -1.28 -4.70 -9.00
CA LEU A 409 -0.03 -3.94 -9.12
C LEU A 409 0.01 -3.02 -10.34
N THR A 410 0.77 -1.94 -10.20
CA THR A 410 1.14 -1.04 -11.30
C THR A 410 2.62 -1.21 -11.61
N THR A 411 2.97 -1.47 -12.87
CA THR A 411 4.36 -1.45 -13.34
C THR A 411 4.62 -0.21 -14.18
N ILE A 412 5.79 0.40 -13.99
CA ILE A 412 6.30 1.50 -14.82
C ILE A 412 7.72 1.13 -15.19
N ASP A 413 8.02 0.98 -16.49
CA ASP A 413 9.36 0.55 -16.96
C ASP A 413 9.84 -0.70 -16.20
N CYS A 414 9.01 -1.74 -16.24
CA CYS A 414 9.27 -3.00 -15.54
C CYS A 414 8.61 -4.17 -16.26
N GLN A 415 9.41 -5.17 -16.64
CA GLN A 415 8.94 -6.49 -17.05
C GLN A 415 8.76 -7.38 -15.82
N LEU A 416 7.59 -8.01 -15.67
CA LEU A 416 7.37 -9.05 -14.68
C LEU A 416 7.83 -10.40 -15.20
N ASN A 417 8.72 -11.06 -14.48
CA ASN A 417 9.28 -12.36 -14.87
C ASN A 417 8.75 -13.46 -13.94
N LEU A 418 8.15 -14.49 -14.54
CA LEU A 418 7.58 -15.67 -13.89
C LEU A 418 8.16 -16.94 -14.55
N PRO A 419 8.68 -17.91 -13.77
CA PRO A 419 8.76 -17.88 -12.32
C PRO A 419 9.87 -16.93 -11.83
N GLY A 420 9.97 -16.80 -10.51
CA GLY A 420 11.01 -15.98 -9.88
C GLY A 420 12.42 -16.51 -10.18
N TRP A 421 13.45 -15.69 -9.93
CA TRP A 421 14.84 -16.11 -10.14
C TRP A 421 15.17 -17.41 -9.41
N GLY A 422 15.80 -18.34 -10.15
CA GLY A 422 16.21 -19.66 -9.63
C GLY A 422 15.06 -20.63 -9.36
N GLN A 423 13.80 -20.27 -9.61
CA GLN A 423 12.66 -21.16 -9.44
C GLN A 423 12.46 -22.04 -10.68
N ASN A 424 12.20 -23.33 -10.47
CA ASN A 424 11.97 -24.28 -11.56
C ASN A 424 10.48 -24.42 -11.95
N ILE A 425 9.58 -23.70 -11.28
CA ILE A 425 8.12 -23.75 -11.51
C ILE A 425 7.46 -22.41 -11.18
N ALA A 426 6.45 -22.04 -11.96
CA ALA A 426 5.47 -21.01 -11.63
C ALA A 426 4.13 -21.69 -11.27
N THR A 427 3.66 -21.53 -10.03
CA THR A 427 2.37 -22.06 -9.59
C THR A 427 1.62 -21.12 -8.65
N ASP A 428 0.29 -21.21 -8.66
CA ASP A 428 -0.61 -20.50 -7.76
C ASP A 428 -0.40 -18.98 -7.80
N ILE A 429 -0.55 -18.40 -8.99
CA ILE A 429 -0.36 -16.97 -9.25
C ILE A 429 -1.68 -16.35 -9.70
N ASP A 430 -2.11 -15.25 -9.06
CA ASP A 430 -3.34 -14.52 -9.45
C ASP A 430 -3.10 -13.00 -9.43
N LEU A 431 -2.87 -12.41 -10.60
CA LEU A 431 -2.39 -11.03 -10.74
C LEU A 431 -3.31 -10.18 -11.59
N GLU A 432 -3.51 -8.94 -11.15
CA GLU A 432 -4.16 -7.89 -11.92
C GLU A 432 -3.21 -6.69 -12.11
N ILE A 433 -2.87 -6.38 -13.36
CA ILE A 433 -1.73 -5.54 -13.71
C ILE A 433 -2.18 -4.31 -14.50
N THR A 434 -1.68 -3.14 -14.10
CA THR A 434 -1.69 -1.91 -14.89
C THR A 434 -0.26 -1.58 -15.29
N ALA A 435 0.07 -1.62 -16.57
CA ALA A 435 1.42 -1.45 -17.06
C ALA A 435 1.60 -0.12 -17.82
N TRP A 436 2.69 0.57 -17.50
CA TRP A 436 3.14 1.78 -18.18
C TRP A 436 4.55 1.59 -18.72
N ALA A 437 4.73 1.98 -19.98
CA ALA A 437 6.05 2.10 -20.57
C ALA A 437 6.39 3.58 -20.77
N ASP A 438 7.58 3.98 -20.33
CA ASP A 438 8.06 5.36 -20.31
C ASP A 438 9.43 5.48 -21.02
N ARG A 439 10.50 4.96 -20.41
CA ARG A 439 11.89 5.15 -20.86
C ARG A 439 12.61 3.86 -21.18
N GLN A 440 12.15 2.71 -20.68
CA GLN A 440 12.82 1.44 -20.93
C GLN A 440 12.78 1.08 -22.42
N ALA A 441 13.87 0.48 -22.91
CA ALA A 441 13.91 -0.09 -24.26
C ALA A 441 12.88 -1.22 -24.39
N ALA A 442 12.39 -1.51 -25.60
CA ALA A 442 11.24 -2.39 -25.79
C ALA A 442 11.33 -3.73 -25.01
N TYR A 443 10.25 -4.05 -24.29
CA TYR A 443 10.17 -5.18 -23.36
C TYR A 443 8.76 -5.77 -23.33
N SER A 444 8.55 -6.92 -22.70
CA SER A 444 7.22 -7.51 -22.55
C SER A 444 6.61 -7.15 -21.20
N VAL A 445 5.29 -7.02 -21.10
CA VAL A 445 4.65 -6.72 -19.80
C VAL A 445 4.90 -7.88 -18.82
N VAL A 446 4.59 -9.09 -19.26
CA VAL A 446 4.77 -10.32 -18.48
C VAL A 446 5.52 -11.35 -19.31
N SER A 447 6.61 -11.88 -18.76
CA SER A 447 7.28 -13.08 -19.24
C SER A 447 6.87 -14.25 -18.36
N LEU A 448 6.13 -15.20 -18.93
CA LEU A 448 5.72 -16.43 -18.27
C LEU A 448 6.42 -17.61 -18.92
N SER A 449 7.25 -18.29 -18.15
CA SER A 449 8.03 -19.45 -18.61
C SER A 449 7.74 -20.69 -17.78
N GLY A 450 7.79 -21.85 -18.43
CA GLY A 450 7.83 -23.16 -17.80
C GLY A 450 9.17 -23.84 -18.06
N PRO A 451 9.42 -25.03 -17.47
CA PRO A 451 10.65 -25.77 -17.71
C PRO A 451 10.75 -26.21 -19.18
N ALA A 452 11.99 -26.42 -19.66
CA ALA A 452 12.26 -26.89 -21.02
C ALA A 452 12.00 -28.38 -21.23
N SER A 453 11.96 -29.17 -20.15
CA SER A 453 11.66 -30.60 -20.17
C SER A 453 10.97 -31.02 -18.87
N LEU A 454 10.02 -31.95 -18.97
CA LEU A 454 9.35 -32.59 -17.83
C LEU A 454 9.99 -33.93 -17.42
N THR A 455 11.04 -34.37 -18.12
CA THR A 455 11.78 -35.60 -17.80
C THR A 455 13.12 -35.33 -17.14
N GLU A 456 13.46 -34.05 -16.90
CA GLU A 456 14.67 -33.64 -16.20
C GLU A 456 14.42 -33.62 -14.70
N GLN A 457 15.29 -34.27 -13.94
CA GLN A 457 15.18 -34.33 -12.48
C GLN A 457 15.54 -32.97 -11.88
N VAL A 458 14.77 -32.53 -10.87
CA VAL A 458 15.08 -31.32 -10.11
C VAL A 458 16.39 -31.52 -9.34
N SER A 459 17.36 -30.64 -9.60
CA SER A 459 18.64 -30.66 -8.91
C SER A 459 18.47 -30.53 -7.39
N GLY A 460 19.08 -31.44 -6.62
CA GLY A 460 19.02 -31.46 -5.16
C GLY A 460 17.75 -32.07 -4.55
N ALA A 461 16.72 -32.36 -5.34
CA ALA A 461 15.53 -33.07 -4.86
C ALA A 461 15.78 -34.60 -4.76
N PRO A 462 14.94 -35.33 -4.00
CA PRO A 462 14.96 -36.80 -4.01
C PRO A 462 14.89 -37.39 -5.43
N ALA A 463 15.37 -38.62 -5.59
CA ALA A 463 15.29 -39.33 -6.88
C ALA A 463 13.83 -39.40 -7.38
N GLU A 464 13.66 -39.39 -8.71
CA GLU A 464 12.36 -39.46 -9.40
C GLU A 464 11.48 -38.21 -9.26
N ILE A 465 12.03 -37.11 -8.73
CA ILE A 465 11.36 -35.81 -8.69
C ILE A 465 11.75 -34.99 -9.93
N TYR A 466 10.82 -34.85 -10.87
CA TYR A 466 11.03 -34.16 -12.14
C TYR A 466 10.40 -32.77 -12.17
N ASN A 467 10.95 -31.92 -13.05
CA ASN A 467 10.41 -30.60 -13.35
C ASN A 467 8.92 -30.67 -13.69
N GLN A 468 8.19 -29.64 -13.27
CA GLN A 468 6.73 -29.59 -13.37
C GLN A 468 6.33 -28.42 -14.27
N PRO A 469 5.27 -28.58 -15.09
CA PRO A 469 4.79 -27.48 -15.92
C PRO A 469 4.28 -26.32 -15.06
N ALA A 470 4.33 -25.11 -15.60
CA ALA A 470 3.68 -23.96 -14.97
C ALA A 470 2.15 -24.15 -14.99
N ARG A 471 1.48 -23.87 -13.87
CA ARG A 471 0.07 -24.26 -13.62
C ARG A 471 -0.63 -23.39 -12.58
N SER A 472 -1.95 -23.40 -12.53
CA SER A 472 -2.75 -22.62 -11.56
C SER A 472 -2.41 -21.13 -11.60
N ILE A 473 -2.47 -20.52 -12.78
CA ILE A 473 -2.07 -19.14 -13.00
C ILE A 473 -3.24 -18.37 -13.64
N ARG A 474 -3.57 -17.20 -13.08
CA ARG A 474 -4.42 -16.20 -13.70
C ARG A 474 -3.66 -14.88 -13.76
N ILE A 475 -3.56 -14.30 -14.96
CA ILE A 475 -2.96 -12.97 -15.13
C ILE A 475 -3.87 -12.13 -16.00
N HIS A 476 -4.43 -11.08 -15.39
CA HIS A 476 -5.23 -10.08 -16.09
C HIS A 476 -4.45 -8.76 -16.22
N VAL A 477 -4.18 -8.33 -17.44
CA VAL A 477 -3.59 -7.00 -17.72
C VAL A 477 -4.72 -6.01 -18.01
N ARG A 478 -5.13 -5.25 -16.99
CA ARG A 478 -6.18 -4.20 -17.11
C ARG A 478 -5.83 -3.20 -18.21
N SER A 479 -4.59 -2.76 -18.24
CA SER A 479 -4.11 -1.95 -19.34
C SER A 479 -2.59 -2.01 -19.47
N ALA A 480 -2.11 -1.82 -20.69
CA ALA A 480 -0.70 -1.66 -20.99
C ALA A 480 -0.57 -0.50 -21.97
N LYS A 481 -0.10 0.66 -21.49
CA LYS A 481 -0.09 1.91 -22.27
C LYS A 481 1.26 2.61 -22.17
N ARG A 482 1.56 3.41 -23.17
CA ARG A 482 2.72 4.33 -23.12
C ARG A 482 2.36 5.61 -22.37
N THR A 483 3.27 6.11 -21.55
CA THR A 483 3.16 7.47 -20.99
C THR A 483 3.23 8.51 -22.13
N GLN A 484 2.83 9.75 -21.86
CA GLN A 484 3.02 10.83 -22.83
C GLN A 484 4.50 11.03 -23.16
N GLN A 485 5.36 10.97 -22.14
CA GLN A 485 6.80 11.08 -22.30
C GLN A 485 7.38 9.97 -23.20
N GLY A 486 6.96 8.71 -23.03
CA GLY A 486 7.38 7.61 -23.90
C GLY A 486 6.91 7.78 -25.35
N ARG A 487 5.70 8.31 -25.56
CA ARG A 487 5.20 8.66 -26.90
C ARG A 487 6.05 9.76 -27.55
N ASP A 488 6.35 10.83 -26.81
CA ASP A 488 7.11 11.97 -27.30
C ASP A 488 8.56 11.60 -27.63
N ALA A 489 9.16 10.73 -26.80
CA ALA A 489 10.52 10.24 -27.00
C ALA A 489 10.62 9.10 -28.04
N ASN A 490 9.49 8.58 -28.52
CA ASN A 490 9.43 7.35 -29.32
C ASN A 490 10.26 6.23 -28.65
N SER A 491 10.06 6.07 -27.34
CA SER A 491 10.67 5.06 -26.47
C SER A 491 9.57 4.38 -25.63
N GLY A 492 9.93 3.38 -24.83
CA GLY A 492 8.96 2.73 -23.94
C GLY A 492 7.83 2.04 -24.71
N PHE A 493 8.15 1.05 -25.53
CA PHE A 493 7.13 0.23 -26.21
C PHE A 493 7.06 -1.17 -25.61
N PHE A 494 5.86 -1.74 -25.56
CA PHE A 494 5.71 -3.16 -25.26
C PHE A 494 5.92 -4.00 -26.53
N ASN A 495 6.90 -4.90 -26.52
CA ASN A 495 7.08 -5.88 -27.59
C ASN A 495 5.89 -6.86 -27.61
N SER A 496 5.54 -7.40 -26.44
CA SER A 496 4.32 -8.16 -26.25
C SER A 496 3.67 -7.90 -24.90
N ILE A 497 2.39 -8.24 -24.77
CA ILE A 497 1.74 -8.29 -23.46
C ILE A 497 2.23 -9.52 -22.71
N TYR A 498 2.18 -10.68 -23.37
CA TYR A 498 2.68 -11.94 -22.83
C TYR A 498 3.84 -12.46 -23.67
N PHE A 499 4.94 -12.79 -23.01
CA PHE A 499 6.02 -13.58 -23.58
C PHE A 499 5.98 -14.98 -22.98
N LEU A 500 5.81 -16.01 -23.82
CA LEU A 500 5.60 -17.38 -23.38
C LEU A 500 6.73 -18.30 -23.83
N GLY A 501 7.15 -19.23 -22.97
CA GLY A 501 8.04 -20.32 -23.36
C GLY A 501 8.07 -21.50 -22.40
N GLY A 502 8.35 -22.70 -22.92
CA GLY A 502 8.43 -23.94 -22.12
C GLY A 502 7.09 -24.66 -21.93
N HIS A 503 7.02 -25.53 -20.93
CA HIS A 503 5.85 -26.38 -20.66
C HIS A 503 4.85 -25.77 -19.65
N PHE A 504 3.57 -25.82 -20.00
CA PHE A 504 2.44 -25.34 -19.21
C PHE A 504 1.38 -26.43 -19.04
N GLU A 505 0.62 -26.37 -17.96
CA GLU A 505 -0.63 -27.13 -17.81
C GLU A 505 -1.78 -26.25 -18.31
N ALA A 506 -2.05 -26.33 -19.61
CA ALA A 506 -2.86 -25.35 -20.33
C ALA A 506 -4.24 -25.09 -19.70
N ALA A 507 -4.89 -26.12 -19.15
CA ALA A 507 -6.21 -26.03 -18.53
C ALA A 507 -6.27 -25.18 -17.25
N THR A 508 -5.12 -24.84 -16.66
CA THR A 508 -5.03 -24.12 -15.38
C THR A 508 -4.37 -22.74 -15.49
N VAL A 509 -3.93 -22.37 -16.71
CA VAL A 509 -3.28 -21.09 -16.98
C VAL A 509 -4.21 -20.24 -17.85
N CYS A 510 -4.63 -19.09 -17.34
CA CYS A 510 -5.51 -18.13 -18.01
C CYS A 510 -4.85 -16.75 -18.10
N LEU A 511 -4.75 -16.22 -19.32
CA LEU A 511 -4.16 -14.92 -19.63
C LEU A 511 -5.19 -14.05 -20.35
N SER A 512 -5.43 -12.83 -19.86
CA SER A 512 -6.40 -11.91 -20.46
C SER A 512 -6.01 -10.45 -20.30
N ALA A 513 -6.47 -9.58 -21.20
CA ALA A 513 -6.21 -8.15 -21.09
C ALA A 513 -7.36 -7.31 -21.64
N ASP A 514 -7.45 -6.05 -21.20
CA ASP A 514 -8.43 -5.09 -21.71
C ASP A 514 -7.81 -4.14 -22.75
N ASP A 515 -7.36 -2.96 -22.31
CA ASP A 515 -6.85 -1.89 -23.18
C ASP A 515 -5.32 -1.98 -23.31
N VAL A 516 -4.83 -2.51 -24.42
CA VAL A 516 -3.40 -2.79 -24.58
C VAL A 516 -2.79 -2.16 -25.82
N GLU A 517 -1.60 -1.58 -25.67
CA GLU A 517 -0.82 -0.94 -26.72
C GLU A 517 0.55 -1.62 -26.83
N ALA A 518 0.66 -2.69 -27.62
CA ALA A 518 1.88 -3.48 -27.80
C ALA A 518 2.11 -3.86 -29.27
N SER A 519 3.32 -4.29 -29.65
CA SER A 519 3.57 -4.79 -31.01
C SER A 519 2.84 -6.11 -31.27
N ARG A 520 2.77 -6.98 -30.25
CA ARG A 520 2.08 -8.27 -30.27
C ARG A 520 1.26 -8.45 -29.00
N TYR A 521 0.21 -9.26 -29.08
CA TYR A 521 -0.50 -9.67 -27.87
C TYR A 521 0.27 -10.77 -27.14
N VAL A 522 0.57 -11.86 -27.84
CA VAL A 522 1.43 -12.95 -27.36
C VAL A 522 2.64 -13.07 -28.27
N ASP A 523 3.81 -13.23 -27.66
CA ASP A 523 5.04 -13.65 -28.32
C ASP A 523 5.47 -14.98 -27.71
N ALA A 524 5.52 -16.03 -28.52
CA ALA A 524 5.82 -17.39 -28.07
C ALA A 524 7.17 -17.85 -28.62
N TYR A 525 8.03 -18.37 -27.76
CA TYR A 525 9.36 -18.87 -28.12
C TYR A 525 9.72 -20.17 -27.37
N GLY A 526 10.62 -20.96 -27.95
CA GLY A 526 11.07 -22.24 -27.37
C GLY A 526 10.12 -23.41 -27.67
N HIS A 527 10.36 -24.56 -27.03
CA HIS A 527 9.52 -25.74 -27.16
C HIS A 527 8.27 -25.61 -26.28
N PHE A 528 7.16 -25.12 -26.84
CA PHE A 528 5.85 -25.15 -26.17
C PHE A 528 4.94 -26.19 -26.85
N VAL A 529 4.47 -27.16 -26.06
CA VAL A 529 3.63 -28.27 -26.53
C VAL A 529 2.14 -27.98 -26.33
N GLU A 530 1.80 -27.21 -25.29
CA GLU A 530 0.43 -26.82 -24.97
C GLU A 530 0.34 -25.31 -24.86
N LEU A 531 -0.72 -24.73 -25.43
CA LEU A 531 -0.98 -23.29 -25.34
C LEU A 531 -1.93 -23.04 -24.14
N PRO A 532 -1.57 -22.16 -23.19
CA PRO A 532 -2.48 -21.68 -22.15
C PRO A 532 -3.81 -21.14 -22.72
N PHE A 533 -4.82 -21.03 -21.87
CA PHE A 533 -6.03 -20.32 -22.26
C PHE A 533 -5.72 -18.82 -22.35
N VAL A 534 -5.78 -18.28 -23.57
CA VAL A 534 -5.49 -16.88 -23.86
C VAL A 534 -6.74 -16.20 -24.40
N GLU A 535 -7.28 -15.24 -23.66
CA GLU A 535 -8.41 -14.43 -24.12
C GLU A 535 -7.94 -13.35 -25.08
N LEU A 536 -8.75 -13.06 -26.09
CA LEU A 536 -8.52 -11.91 -26.95
C LEU A 536 -8.65 -10.62 -26.13
N ALA A 537 -7.73 -9.67 -26.33
CA ALA A 537 -7.82 -8.38 -25.69
C ALA A 537 -9.15 -7.69 -26.00
N ARG A 538 -9.76 -7.04 -25.00
CA ARG A 538 -10.98 -6.25 -25.23
C ARG A 538 -10.77 -5.15 -26.26
N ARG A 539 -9.59 -4.51 -26.22
CA ARG A 539 -9.20 -3.48 -27.17
C ARG A 539 -7.68 -3.46 -27.37
N PHE A 540 -7.26 -3.74 -28.60
CA PHE A 540 -5.87 -3.53 -29.02
C PHE A 540 -5.71 -2.13 -29.63
N LEU A 541 -4.88 -1.30 -29.00
CA LEU A 541 -4.65 0.08 -29.40
C LEU A 541 -3.57 0.15 -30.50
N PRO A 542 -3.77 0.98 -31.55
CA PRO A 542 -2.79 1.14 -32.61
C PRO A 542 -1.47 1.74 -32.10
N ASN A 543 -0.36 1.20 -32.57
CA ASN A 543 0.98 1.77 -32.52
C ASN A 543 1.72 1.47 -33.85
N PRO A 544 2.90 2.06 -34.12
CA PRO A 544 3.60 1.89 -35.40
C PRO A 544 4.00 0.45 -35.76
N TYR A 545 4.06 -0.45 -34.77
CA TYR A 545 4.52 -1.84 -34.89
C TYR A 545 3.41 -2.86 -34.59
N SER A 546 2.25 -2.42 -34.10
CA SER A 546 1.12 -3.26 -33.74
C SER A 546 0.42 -3.82 -34.96
N GLN A 547 0.09 -5.10 -34.93
CA GLN A 547 -0.90 -5.68 -35.84
C GLN A 547 -2.32 -5.36 -35.36
N PRO A 548 -3.33 -5.34 -36.25
CA PRO A 548 -4.74 -5.33 -35.87
C PRO A 548 -5.02 -6.44 -34.85
N ASP A 549 -5.60 -6.09 -33.70
CA ASP A 549 -5.87 -6.99 -32.57
C ASP A 549 -4.63 -7.71 -31.97
N GLY A 550 -3.41 -7.29 -32.29
CA GLY A 550 -2.17 -7.86 -31.72
C GLY A 550 -1.83 -9.27 -32.20
N GLY A 551 -2.41 -9.69 -33.33
CA GLY A 551 -2.26 -11.02 -33.91
C GLY A 551 -1.00 -11.25 -34.74
N ASN A 552 -0.81 -12.50 -35.17
CA ASN A 552 0.19 -12.88 -36.17
C ASN A 552 -0.21 -12.38 -37.57
N TYR A 553 0.71 -12.45 -38.53
CA TYR A 553 0.48 -11.98 -39.89
C TYR A 553 1.08 -12.92 -40.93
N SER A 554 0.38 -13.11 -42.05
CA SER A 554 0.91 -13.81 -43.23
C SER A 554 0.51 -13.12 -44.54
N THR A 555 1.37 -13.29 -45.56
CA THR A 555 1.15 -12.82 -46.94
C THR A 555 1.05 -13.99 -47.92
N PRO A 556 -0.03 -14.79 -47.87
CA PRO A 556 -0.14 -15.97 -48.71
C PRO A 556 -0.36 -15.63 -50.19
N ASP A 557 0.13 -16.49 -51.07
CA ASP A 557 -0.09 -16.38 -52.51
C ASP A 557 -1.45 -16.95 -52.92
N PRO A 558 -2.19 -16.34 -53.87
CA PRO A 558 -3.44 -16.90 -54.38
C PRO A 558 -3.26 -18.31 -54.96
N GLY A 559 -4.23 -19.19 -54.69
CA GLY A 559 -4.20 -20.60 -55.08
C GLY A 559 -3.42 -21.50 -54.12
N SER A 560 -2.85 -20.94 -53.04
CA SER A 560 -2.21 -21.72 -51.97
C SER A 560 -3.17 -22.06 -50.83
N THR A 561 -2.75 -23.01 -49.99
CA THR A 561 -3.34 -23.23 -48.67
C THR A 561 -2.38 -22.67 -47.63
N ASP A 562 -2.81 -21.65 -46.87
CA ASP A 562 -2.06 -21.12 -45.74
C ASP A 562 -2.44 -21.86 -44.46
N THR A 563 -1.45 -22.30 -43.67
CA THR A 563 -1.68 -23.03 -42.42
C THR A 563 -1.34 -22.14 -41.25
N VAL A 564 -2.36 -21.69 -40.51
CA VAL A 564 -2.16 -20.89 -39.29
C VAL A 564 -1.82 -21.81 -38.14
N ASN A 565 -0.78 -21.47 -37.37
CA ASN A 565 -0.50 -22.05 -36.07
C ASN A 565 -0.94 -21.06 -34.99
N PRO A 566 -2.11 -21.25 -34.35
CA PRO A 566 -2.65 -20.30 -33.38
C PRO A 566 -1.79 -20.25 -32.11
N THR A 567 -0.81 -19.36 -32.07
CA THR A 567 0.00 -19.07 -30.87
C THR A 567 -0.45 -17.78 -30.17
N THR A 568 -1.37 -17.06 -30.80
CA THR A 568 -1.96 -15.78 -30.40
C THR A 568 -3.44 -15.80 -30.77
N PRO A 569 -4.33 -15.10 -30.04
CA PRO A 569 -5.78 -15.14 -30.27
C PRO A 569 -6.24 -14.45 -31.57
N ALA A 570 -5.34 -13.86 -32.36
CA ALA A 570 -5.67 -13.23 -33.63
C ALA A 570 -4.63 -13.52 -34.74
N HIS A 571 -5.07 -13.56 -36.00
CA HIS A 571 -4.18 -13.65 -37.17
C HIS A 571 -4.72 -12.82 -38.33
N LEU A 572 -3.85 -12.06 -38.98
CA LEU A 572 -4.14 -11.22 -40.14
C LEU A 572 -3.60 -11.85 -41.42
N PHE A 573 -4.45 -11.98 -42.43
CA PHE A 573 -4.04 -12.38 -43.77
C PHE A 573 -4.01 -11.17 -44.71
N ALA A 574 -2.91 -10.99 -45.45
CA ALA A 574 -2.85 -10.03 -46.55
C ALA A 574 -2.34 -10.71 -47.83
N PRO A 575 -3.24 -11.31 -48.64
CA PRO A 575 -2.87 -12.00 -49.86
C PRO A 575 -2.05 -11.14 -50.82
N THR A 576 -1.06 -11.72 -51.49
CA THR A 576 -0.15 -10.99 -52.40
C THR A 576 -0.83 -10.53 -53.69
N GLY A 577 -1.90 -11.22 -54.13
CA GLY A 577 -2.62 -10.96 -55.38
C GLY A 577 -4.11 -11.33 -55.35
N ALA A 578 -4.79 -11.20 -56.48
CA ALA A 578 -6.20 -11.58 -56.66
C ALA A 578 -6.37 -13.11 -56.77
N GLY A 579 -7.43 -13.64 -56.18
CA GLY A 579 -7.75 -15.07 -56.14
C GLY A 579 -8.08 -15.56 -54.72
N VAL A 580 -8.23 -16.88 -54.58
CA VAL A 580 -8.60 -17.53 -53.31
C VAL A 580 -7.36 -18.07 -52.61
N VAL A 581 -7.24 -17.81 -51.32
CA VAL A 581 -6.34 -18.52 -50.39
C VAL A 581 -7.20 -19.41 -49.51
N GLU A 582 -6.95 -20.72 -49.54
CA GLU A 582 -7.58 -21.66 -48.62
C GLU A 582 -6.85 -21.60 -47.27
N VAL A 583 -7.58 -21.65 -46.17
CA VAL A 583 -7.02 -21.65 -44.81
C VAL A 583 -7.16 -23.03 -44.19
N ALA A 584 -6.06 -23.52 -43.63
CA ALA A 584 -6.03 -24.63 -42.70
C ALA A 584 -5.56 -24.14 -41.33
N ILE A 585 -5.96 -24.82 -40.27
CA ILE A 585 -5.48 -24.54 -38.91
C ILE A 585 -4.62 -25.71 -38.46
N GLY A 586 -3.35 -25.43 -38.14
CA GLY A 586 -2.43 -26.41 -37.62
C GLY A 586 -2.88 -26.92 -36.25
N ASN A 587 -2.50 -28.16 -35.95
CA ASN A 587 -2.74 -28.78 -34.64
C ASN A 587 -1.41 -29.07 -33.92
N ASN A 588 -0.46 -28.14 -34.05
CA ASN A 588 0.90 -28.28 -33.55
C ASN A 588 1.00 -28.08 -32.03
N HIS A 589 -0.07 -27.59 -31.40
CA HIS A 589 -0.17 -27.36 -29.96
C HIS A 589 -1.46 -27.96 -29.44
N ALA A 590 -1.45 -28.46 -28.21
CA ALA A 590 -2.69 -28.78 -27.52
C ALA A 590 -3.38 -27.48 -27.07
N TYR A 591 -4.61 -27.26 -27.56
CA TYR A 591 -5.42 -26.09 -27.20
C TYR A 591 -6.44 -26.43 -26.10
N VAL A 592 -6.73 -25.46 -25.24
CA VAL A 592 -7.77 -25.57 -24.20
C VAL A 592 -9.16 -25.48 -24.85
N HIS A 593 -10.10 -26.33 -24.43
CA HIS A 593 -11.49 -26.24 -24.90
C HIS A 593 -12.03 -24.83 -24.65
N GLY A 594 -12.61 -24.21 -25.68
CA GLY A 594 -13.08 -22.84 -25.62
C GLY A 594 -12.06 -21.78 -26.04
N GLN A 595 -10.80 -22.14 -26.29
CA GLN A 595 -9.79 -21.22 -26.83
C GLN A 595 -10.33 -20.56 -28.09
N ARG A 596 -10.19 -19.23 -28.20
CA ARG A 596 -10.68 -18.45 -29.35
C ARG A 596 -9.53 -18.06 -30.27
N LEU A 597 -9.87 -17.93 -31.56
CA LEU A 597 -9.00 -17.43 -32.61
C LEU A 597 -9.82 -16.55 -33.55
N ARG A 598 -9.40 -15.29 -33.73
CA ARG A 598 -9.97 -14.38 -34.71
C ARG A 598 -9.08 -14.31 -35.95
N LEU A 599 -9.67 -14.54 -37.12
CA LEU A 599 -8.98 -14.45 -38.40
C LEU A 599 -9.49 -13.25 -39.17
N TRP A 600 -8.57 -12.43 -39.69
CA TRP A 600 -8.85 -11.16 -40.32
C TRP A 600 -8.41 -11.13 -41.79
N HIS A 601 -9.22 -10.46 -42.61
CA HIS A 601 -8.82 -10.05 -43.95
C HIS A 601 -8.20 -8.64 -43.91
N GLY A 602 -6.87 -8.57 -44.04
CA GLY A 602 -6.08 -7.33 -43.96
C GLY A 602 -6.13 -6.42 -45.18
N GLY A 603 -6.82 -6.84 -46.24
CA GLY A 603 -6.99 -6.05 -47.47
C GLY A 603 -5.67 -5.79 -48.22
N GLY A 604 -5.81 -5.15 -49.38
CA GLY A 604 -4.68 -4.74 -50.23
C GLY A 604 -4.98 -4.91 -51.73
N GLY A 605 -4.49 -3.99 -52.56
CA GLY A 605 -4.42 -4.06 -54.03
C GLY A 605 -5.74 -4.20 -54.82
N ALA A 606 -5.62 -4.24 -56.16
CA ALA A 606 -6.74 -4.36 -57.09
C ALA A 606 -7.12 -5.83 -57.34
N GLY A 607 -8.42 -6.14 -57.42
CA GLY A 607 -8.99 -7.47 -57.72
C GLY A 607 -9.66 -8.17 -56.52
N ASP A 608 -10.45 -9.23 -56.79
CA ASP A 608 -11.16 -10.03 -55.76
C ASP A 608 -10.15 -10.94 -55.03
N ARG A 609 -9.86 -10.62 -53.75
CA ARG A 609 -8.97 -11.38 -52.87
C ARG A 609 -9.83 -12.06 -51.82
N ILE A 610 -9.78 -13.38 -51.76
CA ILE A 610 -10.69 -14.17 -50.93
C ILE A 610 -9.88 -15.03 -49.98
N ILE A 611 -10.13 -14.91 -48.69
CA ILE A 611 -9.69 -15.87 -47.68
C ILE A 611 -10.84 -16.84 -47.44
N ARG A 612 -10.63 -18.14 -47.72
CA ARG A 612 -11.67 -19.16 -47.56
C ARG A 612 -11.29 -20.20 -46.51
N LEU A 613 -12.20 -20.45 -45.59
CA LEU A 613 -12.19 -21.61 -44.69
C LEU A 613 -13.20 -22.62 -45.22
N SER A 614 -12.74 -23.77 -45.71
CA SER A 614 -13.61 -24.79 -46.30
C SER A 614 -13.85 -25.97 -45.33
N PRO A 615 -15.06 -26.56 -45.30
CA PRO A 615 -15.30 -27.81 -44.59
C PRO A 615 -14.35 -28.91 -45.08
N GLY A 616 -13.71 -29.63 -44.14
CA GLY A 616 -12.75 -30.69 -44.45
C GLY A 616 -11.30 -30.23 -44.62
N ASN A 617 -11.02 -28.91 -44.60
CA ASN A 617 -9.64 -28.43 -44.46
C ASN A 617 -9.07 -28.83 -43.08
N ALA A 618 -7.76 -29.07 -43.02
CA ALA A 618 -7.11 -29.56 -41.80
C ALA A 618 -7.36 -28.63 -40.59
N GLY A 619 -7.69 -29.25 -39.45
CA GLY A 619 -7.95 -28.57 -38.18
C GLY A 619 -9.29 -27.84 -38.07
N LEU A 620 -10.15 -27.87 -39.11
CA LEU A 620 -11.44 -27.18 -39.14
C LEU A 620 -12.61 -28.17 -39.10
N ASP A 621 -13.62 -27.83 -38.30
CA ASP A 621 -14.92 -28.51 -38.26
C ASP A 621 -16.02 -27.47 -38.50
N LEU A 622 -16.33 -27.25 -39.77
CA LEU A 622 -17.28 -26.25 -40.24
C LEU A 622 -18.43 -26.93 -40.98
N SER A 623 -19.67 -26.47 -40.73
CA SER A 623 -20.85 -26.95 -41.44
C SER A 623 -20.99 -26.39 -42.86
N ALA A 624 -20.32 -25.27 -43.15
CA ALA A 624 -20.27 -24.62 -44.46
C ALA A 624 -18.99 -23.77 -44.57
N ALA A 625 -18.60 -23.44 -45.81
CA ALA A 625 -17.45 -22.59 -46.04
C ALA A 625 -17.70 -21.16 -45.53
N VAL A 626 -16.64 -20.52 -45.04
CA VAL A 626 -16.62 -19.11 -44.64
C VAL A 626 -15.65 -18.37 -45.54
N GLU A 627 -16.10 -17.28 -46.17
CA GLU A 627 -15.28 -16.43 -47.02
C GLU A 627 -15.17 -15.03 -46.42
N LEU A 628 -13.95 -14.51 -46.32
CA LEU A 628 -13.65 -13.12 -46.01
C LEU A 628 -13.18 -12.45 -47.30
N ARG A 629 -13.82 -11.35 -47.71
CA ARG A 629 -13.64 -10.73 -49.03
C ARG A 629 -13.18 -9.29 -48.96
N ASN A 630 -13.58 -8.58 -47.92
CA ASN A 630 -13.33 -7.15 -47.76
C ASN A 630 -12.32 -6.89 -46.66
N LEU A 631 -11.65 -5.74 -46.74
CA LEU A 631 -10.83 -5.22 -45.65
C LEU A 631 -11.67 -5.15 -44.36
N GLY A 632 -11.20 -5.79 -43.30
CA GLY A 632 -11.89 -5.82 -42.00
C GLY A 632 -12.92 -6.94 -41.84
N ASP A 633 -13.18 -7.74 -42.88
CA ASP A 633 -13.93 -8.99 -42.70
C ASP A 633 -13.17 -9.90 -41.73
N HIS A 634 -13.89 -10.54 -40.82
CA HIS A 634 -13.31 -11.47 -39.86
C HIS A 634 -14.23 -12.65 -39.55
N VAL A 635 -13.63 -13.72 -39.03
CA VAL A 635 -14.33 -14.86 -38.44
C VAL A 635 -13.70 -15.21 -37.11
N GLU A 636 -14.55 -15.55 -36.13
CA GLU A 636 -14.10 -16.14 -34.86
C GLU A 636 -14.32 -17.65 -34.86
N LEU A 637 -13.25 -18.35 -34.53
CA LEU A 637 -13.22 -19.78 -34.30
C LEU A 637 -13.05 -20.05 -32.80
N GLN A 638 -13.58 -21.18 -32.36
CA GLN A 638 -13.44 -21.71 -31.02
C GLN A 638 -12.94 -23.15 -31.10
N TRP A 639 -11.93 -23.48 -30.32
CA TRP A 639 -11.41 -24.84 -30.22
C TRP A 639 -12.39 -25.73 -29.46
N ASN A 640 -12.73 -26.87 -30.06
CA ASN A 640 -13.49 -27.91 -29.40
C ASN A 640 -12.59 -29.10 -29.03
N GLY A 641 -12.19 -29.15 -27.76
CA GLY A 641 -11.35 -30.25 -27.24
C GLY A 641 -11.96 -31.66 -27.35
N GLN A 642 -13.27 -31.80 -27.59
CA GLN A 642 -13.89 -33.11 -27.80
C GLN A 642 -13.70 -33.63 -29.24
N THR A 643 -13.72 -32.73 -30.22
CA THR A 643 -13.57 -33.09 -31.64
C THR A 643 -12.12 -32.94 -32.12
N GLY A 644 -11.29 -32.19 -31.40
CA GLY A 644 -9.91 -31.90 -31.81
C GLY A 644 -9.86 -30.98 -33.03
N ALA A 645 -10.85 -30.10 -33.19
CA ALA A 645 -10.97 -29.20 -34.33
C ALA A 645 -11.51 -27.82 -33.93
N TRP A 646 -11.20 -26.82 -34.75
CA TRP A 646 -11.70 -25.46 -34.64
C TRP A 646 -13.06 -25.34 -35.31
N GLN A 647 -14.05 -24.89 -34.55
CA GLN A 647 -15.43 -24.68 -35.00
C GLN A 647 -15.74 -23.18 -35.02
N ARG A 648 -16.77 -22.77 -35.77
CA ARG A 648 -17.25 -21.38 -35.70
C ARG A 648 -17.81 -21.08 -34.32
N ALA A 649 -17.37 -19.99 -33.68
CA ALA A 649 -17.87 -19.59 -32.37
C ALA A 649 -19.38 -19.27 -32.43
N SER A 650 -20.16 -19.73 -31.44
CA SER A 650 -21.60 -19.49 -31.35
C SER A 650 -21.90 -18.13 -30.69
N GLY A 651 -22.87 -17.37 -31.22
CA GLY A 651 -23.37 -16.12 -30.59
C GLY A 651 -23.12 -14.80 -31.34
N MET A 652 -22.50 -14.81 -32.52
CA MET A 652 -22.55 -13.66 -33.44
C MET A 652 -23.22 -14.08 -34.75
N LEU A 653 -24.39 -13.47 -35.02
CA LEU A 653 -24.92 -13.43 -36.38
C LEU A 653 -23.84 -12.85 -37.29
N PRO A 654 -23.64 -13.37 -38.51
CA PRO A 654 -22.77 -12.71 -39.47
C PRO A 654 -23.24 -11.25 -39.62
N ALA A 655 -22.31 -10.32 -39.75
CA ALA A 655 -22.58 -8.95 -40.20
C ALA A 655 -23.04 -8.92 -41.67
N ALA A 656 -23.95 -9.83 -42.05
CA ALA A 656 -24.49 -10.01 -43.37
C ALA A 656 -25.98 -10.38 -43.25
N ALA A 657 -26.80 -9.42 -42.82
CA ALA A 657 -28.25 -9.41 -43.08
C ALA A 657 -28.86 -8.03 -42.79
N ALA A 658 -28.43 -7.00 -43.52
CA ALA A 658 -29.23 -5.78 -43.71
C ALA A 658 -28.85 -5.07 -45.02
N THR A 659 -28.77 -5.82 -46.12
CA THR A 659 -28.98 -5.24 -47.44
C THR A 659 -30.49 -5.00 -47.60
N VAL A 660 -30.98 -3.87 -47.08
CA VAL A 660 -32.02 -3.18 -47.84
C VAL A 660 -31.24 -2.52 -48.98
N GLY A 661 -31.48 -2.96 -50.21
CA GLY A 661 -30.88 -2.32 -51.38
C GLY A 661 -31.18 -0.81 -51.39
N PRO A 662 -30.42 0.00 -52.13
CA PRO A 662 -30.76 1.42 -52.27
C PRO A 662 -32.21 1.53 -52.74
N VAL A 663 -33.05 2.21 -51.95
CA VAL A 663 -34.36 2.66 -52.41
C VAL A 663 -34.08 3.67 -53.50
N ASP A 664 -34.53 3.40 -54.72
CA ASP A 664 -34.37 4.33 -55.83
C ASP A 664 -35.22 5.57 -55.53
N LEU A 665 -34.68 6.76 -55.80
CA LEU A 665 -35.37 8.03 -55.52
C LEU A 665 -36.72 8.14 -56.26
N THR A 666 -36.89 7.34 -57.31
CA THR A 666 -38.12 7.22 -58.10
C THR A 666 -39.23 6.41 -57.43
N ASP A 667 -38.93 5.65 -56.36
CA ASP A 667 -39.91 4.83 -55.63
C ASP A 667 -40.62 5.62 -54.51
N ILE A 668 -40.29 6.90 -54.32
CA ILE A 668 -40.94 7.81 -53.37
C ILE A 668 -42.01 8.63 -54.12
N PRO A 669 -43.32 8.44 -53.86
CA PRO A 669 -44.36 9.24 -54.51
C PRO A 669 -44.30 10.71 -54.10
N ASP A 670 -44.67 11.61 -55.02
CA ASP A 670 -44.84 13.04 -54.72
C ASP A 670 -45.80 13.25 -53.52
N LEU A 671 -45.34 14.02 -52.53
CA LEU A 671 -46.12 14.37 -51.34
C LEU A 671 -46.88 15.68 -51.61
N PRO A 672 -48.22 15.67 -51.76
CA PRO A 672 -48.98 16.91 -51.91
C PRO A 672 -48.91 17.74 -50.62
N ALA A 673 -48.76 19.06 -50.76
CA ALA A 673 -48.52 20.01 -49.67
C ALA A 673 -49.58 19.94 -48.53
N GLY A 674 -50.81 19.51 -48.83
CA GLY A 674 -51.88 19.33 -47.85
C GLY A 674 -51.67 18.19 -46.84
N LYS A 675 -50.61 17.38 -46.98
CA LYS A 675 -50.28 16.31 -46.01
C LYS A 675 -49.52 16.80 -44.78
N VAL A 676 -49.12 18.07 -44.74
CA VAL A 676 -48.49 18.70 -43.58
C VAL A 676 -49.48 19.67 -42.95
N THR A 677 -50.32 19.17 -42.05
CA THR A 677 -51.37 19.98 -41.38
C THR A 677 -50.95 20.45 -39.98
N SER A 678 -49.85 19.90 -39.44
CA SER A 678 -49.23 20.29 -38.17
C SER A 678 -47.82 19.68 -38.04
N GLY A 679 -46.94 20.27 -37.23
CA GLY A 679 -45.58 19.78 -36.97
C GLY A 679 -44.50 20.85 -37.19
N GLN A 680 -43.27 20.56 -36.77
CA GLN A 680 -42.09 21.38 -37.06
C GLN A 680 -41.19 20.65 -38.08
N PHE A 681 -40.77 21.37 -39.12
CA PHE A 681 -39.68 20.93 -39.97
C PHE A 681 -38.34 21.39 -39.39
N ASP A 682 -37.32 20.55 -39.54
CA ASP A 682 -35.93 20.93 -39.30
C ASP A 682 -35.55 22.09 -40.26
N PRO A 683 -35.11 23.26 -39.75
CA PRO A 683 -34.72 24.39 -40.58
C PRO A 683 -33.68 24.06 -41.65
N ALA A 684 -32.80 23.08 -41.42
CA ALA A 684 -31.78 22.66 -42.38
C ALA A 684 -32.35 21.93 -43.61
N ARG A 685 -33.63 21.52 -43.55
CA ARG A 685 -34.34 20.81 -44.63
C ARG A 685 -35.25 21.73 -45.45
N ILE A 686 -35.35 23.02 -45.10
CA ILE A 686 -36.12 24.02 -45.85
C ILE A 686 -35.15 24.81 -46.74
N PRO A 687 -35.25 24.74 -48.08
CA PRO A 687 -34.42 25.54 -48.96
C PRO A 687 -34.61 27.05 -48.72
N PRO A 688 -33.65 27.89 -49.10
CA PRO A 688 -33.80 29.35 -49.01
C PRO A 688 -35.08 29.81 -49.71
N LEU A 689 -35.96 30.48 -48.96
CA LEU A 689 -37.17 31.09 -49.49
C LEU A 689 -36.84 32.47 -50.05
N ASP A 690 -37.11 32.68 -51.33
CA ASP A 690 -36.96 33.99 -51.95
C ASP A 690 -38.02 34.97 -51.40
N ALA A 691 -37.68 36.24 -51.20
CA ALA A 691 -38.55 37.23 -50.56
C ALA A 691 -39.86 37.44 -51.35
N ALA A 692 -39.82 37.22 -52.67
CA ALA A 692 -41.00 37.27 -53.54
C ALA A 692 -42.03 36.16 -53.25
N ALA A 693 -41.65 35.10 -52.52
CA ALA A 693 -42.56 34.03 -52.12
C ALA A 693 -43.52 34.45 -50.98
N ILE A 694 -43.30 35.60 -50.34
CA ILE A 694 -44.15 36.16 -49.29
C ILE A 694 -45.04 37.25 -49.89
N GLY A 695 -46.14 36.83 -50.52
CA GLY A 695 -47.05 37.73 -51.26
C GLY A 695 -47.98 38.60 -50.40
N SER A 696 -48.14 38.29 -49.10
CA SER A 696 -48.87 39.10 -48.10
C SER A 696 -48.68 38.50 -46.69
N GLY A 697 -49.02 39.26 -45.63
CA GLY A 697 -48.97 38.81 -44.23
C GLY A 697 -48.20 39.77 -43.31
N VAL A 698 -48.26 39.51 -42.00
CA VAL A 698 -47.46 40.21 -40.98
C VAL A 698 -46.40 39.22 -40.49
N ILE A 699 -45.12 39.52 -40.71
CA ILE A 699 -44.02 38.85 -40.02
C ILE A 699 -43.82 39.60 -38.71
N ASP A 700 -43.83 38.88 -37.59
CA ASP A 700 -43.51 39.45 -36.28
C ASP A 700 -42.12 40.08 -36.33
N ALA A 701 -41.98 41.33 -35.89
CA ALA A 701 -40.72 42.05 -35.87
C ALA A 701 -39.63 41.33 -35.03
N ALA A 702 -40.02 40.49 -34.06
CA ALA A 702 -39.09 39.64 -33.31
C ALA A 702 -38.51 38.46 -34.11
N ARG A 703 -39.06 38.19 -35.31
CA ARG A 703 -38.61 37.13 -36.24
C ARG A 703 -37.73 37.68 -37.36
N LEU A 704 -37.56 39.00 -37.44
CA LEU A 704 -36.59 39.65 -38.33
C LEU A 704 -35.30 39.89 -37.54
N PRO A 705 -34.12 39.59 -38.11
CA PRO A 705 -32.87 40.00 -37.48
C PRO A 705 -32.84 41.53 -37.35
N MET A 706 -32.60 42.03 -36.14
CA MET A 706 -32.45 43.46 -35.90
C MET A 706 -31.26 43.98 -36.73
N PRO A 707 -31.38 45.13 -37.40
CA PRO A 707 -30.27 45.70 -38.15
C PRO A 707 -29.09 45.95 -37.23
N ASP A 708 -27.95 45.33 -37.53
CA ASP A 708 -26.70 45.63 -36.85
C ASP A 708 -26.16 46.99 -37.31
N TRP A 709 -25.20 47.54 -36.56
CA TRP A 709 -24.56 48.82 -36.90
C TRP A 709 -23.96 48.84 -38.32
N SER A 710 -23.69 47.67 -38.93
CA SER A 710 -23.13 47.55 -40.28
C SER A 710 -24.16 47.75 -41.38
N SER A 711 -25.43 47.50 -41.08
CA SER A 711 -26.56 47.66 -42.01
C SER A 711 -27.10 49.09 -42.13
N ILE A 712 -26.53 50.04 -41.38
CA ILE A 712 -26.93 51.45 -41.37
C ILE A 712 -26.02 52.26 -42.33
N ALA A 713 -26.62 52.87 -43.37
CA ALA A 713 -25.90 53.72 -44.31
C ALA A 713 -25.42 55.04 -43.67
N ASN A 714 -24.24 55.54 -44.06
CA ASN A 714 -23.59 56.78 -43.59
C ASN A 714 -23.19 56.85 -42.10
N ARG A 715 -22.90 55.70 -41.50
CA ARG A 715 -22.37 55.62 -40.13
C ARG A 715 -20.94 56.18 -40.00
N PRO A 716 -20.56 56.83 -38.87
CA PRO A 716 -19.17 57.19 -38.57
C PRO A 716 -18.29 55.95 -38.30
N ASN A 717 -17.02 55.99 -38.71
CA ASN A 717 -16.07 54.92 -38.40
C ASN A 717 -15.56 55.05 -36.97
N PHE A 718 -15.87 54.06 -36.12
CA PHE A 718 -15.24 53.89 -34.82
C PHE A 718 -14.08 52.88 -34.92
N ALA A 719 -13.09 52.97 -34.01
CA ALA A 719 -12.09 51.92 -33.84
C ALA A 719 -12.79 50.61 -33.44
N SER A 720 -12.29 49.46 -33.90
CA SER A 720 -12.97 48.14 -33.72
C SER A 720 -13.37 47.87 -32.27
N VAL A 721 -12.47 48.15 -31.32
CA VAL A 721 -12.73 47.99 -29.87
C VAL A 721 -13.89 48.86 -29.35
N ALA A 722 -14.13 50.03 -29.94
CA ALA A 722 -15.19 50.93 -29.50
C ALA A 722 -16.60 50.45 -29.89
N ILE A 723 -16.69 49.43 -30.76
CA ILE A 723 -17.95 48.81 -31.16
C ILE A 723 -18.08 47.41 -30.53
N SER A 724 -16.99 46.66 -30.44
CA SER A 724 -17.00 45.28 -29.94
C SER A 724 -16.86 45.17 -28.42
N GLY A 725 -16.19 46.13 -27.77
CA GLY A 725 -15.75 46.01 -26.38
C GLY A 725 -14.70 44.92 -26.15
N ASN A 726 -14.26 44.20 -27.19
CA ASN A 726 -13.35 43.07 -27.08
C ASN A 726 -11.91 43.54 -26.93
N TYR A 727 -11.25 43.06 -25.88
CA TYR A 727 -9.84 43.36 -25.60
C TYR A 727 -8.90 42.99 -26.77
N ALA A 728 -9.22 41.92 -27.51
CA ALA A 728 -8.47 41.48 -28.68
C ALA A 728 -8.43 42.50 -29.83
N ASP A 729 -9.37 43.47 -29.85
CA ASP A 729 -9.45 44.50 -30.86
C ASP A 729 -8.62 45.76 -30.52
N LEU A 730 -7.89 45.73 -29.38
CA LEU A 730 -6.88 46.73 -29.03
C LEU A 730 -5.57 46.47 -29.79
N ALA A 731 -5.19 47.39 -30.67
CA ALA A 731 -3.87 47.37 -31.28
C ALA A 731 -2.78 47.62 -30.21
N GLY A 732 -1.82 46.70 -30.07
CA GLY A 732 -0.74 46.81 -29.08
C GLY A 732 -1.08 46.30 -27.66
N ALA A 733 -2.07 45.41 -27.54
CA ALA A 733 -2.49 44.88 -26.26
C ALA A 733 -1.39 44.06 -25.55
N PRO A 734 -1.16 44.24 -24.23
CA PRO A 734 -0.25 43.39 -23.48
C PRO A 734 -0.74 41.93 -23.46
N PRO A 735 0.17 40.92 -23.49
CA PRO A 735 -0.20 39.51 -23.46
C PRO A 735 -0.97 39.21 -22.19
N LEU A 736 -2.18 38.70 -22.34
CA LEU A 736 -2.94 38.19 -21.21
C LEU A 736 -2.56 36.72 -21.01
N GLY A 737 -2.10 36.37 -19.81
CA GLY A 737 -1.79 34.98 -19.46
C GLY A 737 -3.01 34.07 -19.55
N LEU A 738 -2.78 32.75 -19.45
CA LEU A 738 -3.72 31.61 -19.65
C LEU A 738 -5.12 31.73 -18.99
N LEU A 739 -5.35 32.73 -18.14
CA LEU A 739 -6.58 32.99 -17.40
C LEU A 739 -7.56 33.97 -18.07
N ALA A 740 -7.22 34.64 -19.17
CA ALA A 740 -7.97 35.84 -19.58
C ALA A 740 -9.03 35.67 -20.68
N GLY A 741 -9.31 34.44 -21.11
CA GLY A 741 -10.41 34.13 -22.04
C GLY A 741 -11.71 33.70 -21.36
N ALA A 742 -11.66 33.41 -20.05
CA ALA A 742 -12.83 33.05 -19.27
C ALA A 742 -13.44 34.32 -18.65
N PRO A 743 -14.78 34.47 -18.59
CA PRO A 743 -15.41 35.54 -17.84
C PRO A 743 -15.17 35.31 -16.35
N LEU A 744 -13.98 35.69 -15.86
CA LEU A 744 -13.66 35.81 -14.43
C LEU A 744 -14.32 37.07 -13.84
N ALA A 745 -15.57 37.35 -14.23
CA ALA A 745 -16.42 38.30 -13.54
C ALA A 745 -16.69 37.78 -12.13
N ASP A 746 -16.89 38.69 -11.18
CA ASP A 746 -17.18 38.37 -9.78
C ASP A 746 -18.30 37.30 -9.72
N PRO A 747 -18.03 36.12 -9.15
CA PRO A 747 -19.02 35.06 -9.06
C PRO A 747 -20.11 35.28 -8.00
N ASP A 748 -20.19 36.49 -7.40
CA ASP A 748 -21.13 36.87 -6.34
C ASP A 748 -21.05 35.96 -5.09
N ALA A 749 -19.94 35.23 -4.92
CA ALA A 749 -19.62 34.36 -3.77
C ALA A 749 -18.19 33.80 -3.87
N ASP A 750 -17.65 33.22 -2.80
CA ASP A 750 -16.36 32.52 -2.89
C ASP A 750 -16.46 31.27 -3.78
N ARG A 751 -15.70 31.25 -4.88
CA ARG A 751 -15.67 30.19 -5.90
C ARG A 751 -14.26 29.98 -6.42
N ILE A 752 -14.01 28.81 -6.99
CA ILE A 752 -12.70 28.44 -7.57
C ILE A 752 -12.84 28.38 -9.09
N PRO A 753 -11.99 29.06 -9.89
CA PRO A 753 -11.96 28.86 -11.34
C PRO A 753 -11.50 27.44 -11.66
N PHE A 754 -12.26 26.70 -12.46
CA PHE A 754 -12.04 25.28 -12.74
C PHE A 754 -12.27 24.97 -14.22
N TRP A 755 -11.48 24.05 -14.81
CA TRP A 755 -11.72 23.57 -16.18
C TRP A 755 -12.84 22.53 -16.16
N ASP A 756 -14.02 22.90 -16.67
CA ASP A 756 -15.11 21.96 -16.86
C ASP A 756 -14.92 21.27 -18.22
N ASP A 757 -14.37 20.06 -18.19
CA ASP A 757 -14.13 19.25 -19.39
C ASP A 757 -15.41 18.93 -20.16
N SER A 758 -16.54 18.78 -19.45
CA SER A 758 -17.85 18.52 -20.07
C SER A 758 -18.40 19.74 -20.80
N ALA A 759 -18.04 20.95 -20.34
CA ALA A 759 -18.40 22.21 -20.97
C ALA A 759 -17.30 22.77 -21.91
N GLY A 760 -16.14 22.13 -21.98
CA GLY A 760 -14.99 22.54 -22.81
C GLY A 760 -14.48 23.95 -22.51
N SER A 761 -14.67 24.45 -21.28
CA SER A 761 -14.32 25.82 -20.89
C SER A 761 -14.01 25.96 -19.40
N VAL A 762 -13.32 27.04 -19.01
CA VAL A 762 -13.13 27.39 -17.59
C VAL A 762 -14.44 27.99 -17.06
N ALA A 763 -14.92 27.45 -15.94
CA ALA A 763 -16.12 27.89 -15.24
C ALA A 763 -15.84 28.06 -13.73
N TRP A 764 -16.73 28.75 -13.02
CA TRP A 764 -16.66 28.84 -11.56
C TRP A 764 -17.22 27.57 -10.92
N LEU A 765 -16.36 26.82 -10.20
CA LEU A 765 -16.79 25.66 -9.44
C LEU A 765 -17.63 26.09 -8.24
N GLY A 766 -18.90 25.68 -8.23
CA GLY A 766 -19.76 25.78 -7.06
C GLY A 766 -19.27 24.88 -5.92
N LEU A 767 -19.26 25.38 -4.69
CA LEU A 767 -18.97 24.56 -3.53
C LEU A 767 -20.17 23.65 -3.22
N GLY A 768 -19.92 22.35 -3.13
CA GLY A 768 -20.88 21.40 -2.57
C GLY A 768 -21.11 21.66 -1.08
N SER A 769 -22.24 21.18 -0.56
CA SER A 769 -22.49 21.16 0.89
C SER A 769 -21.36 20.44 1.63
N GLY A 770 -20.77 21.09 2.63
CA GLY A 770 -19.67 20.54 3.43
C GLY A 770 -18.29 21.12 3.12
N LEU A 771 -18.19 22.07 2.19
CA LEU A 771 -16.99 22.87 1.92
C LEU A 771 -17.27 24.37 2.11
N SER A 772 -16.35 25.10 2.73
CA SER A 772 -16.37 26.56 2.86
C SER A 772 -15.04 27.15 2.42
N ILE A 773 -15.07 28.27 1.73
CA ILE A 773 -13.89 29.10 1.50
C ILE A 773 -13.94 30.26 2.48
N SER A 774 -12.81 30.57 3.11
CA SER A 774 -12.64 31.78 3.92
C SER A 774 -11.29 32.40 3.64
N GLY A 775 -11.28 33.65 3.17
CA GLY A 775 -10.08 34.29 2.64
C GLY A 775 -9.57 33.53 1.42
N THR A 776 -8.37 32.95 1.51
CA THR A 776 -7.74 32.16 0.45
C THR A 776 -7.66 30.66 0.78
N THR A 777 -8.40 30.20 1.79
CA THR A 777 -8.34 28.81 2.27
C THR A 777 -9.65 28.10 1.96
N LEU A 778 -9.58 26.99 1.21
CA LEU A 778 -10.66 26.03 1.12
C LEU A 778 -10.60 25.12 2.36
N SER A 779 -11.70 25.03 3.10
CA SER A 779 -11.86 24.17 4.27
C SER A 779 -13.10 23.30 4.10
N ALA A 780 -13.12 22.13 4.72
CA ALA A 780 -14.38 21.41 4.88
C ALA A 780 -15.24 22.13 5.91
N SER A 781 -16.39 22.68 5.49
CA SER A 781 -17.36 23.32 6.39
C SER A 781 -18.07 22.31 7.29
N THR A 782 -18.03 21.04 6.91
CA THR A 782 -18.36 19.88 7.75
C THR A 782 -17.21 18.90 7.60
N GLY A 783 -16.44 18.66 8.66
CA GLY A 783 -15.27 17.78 8.64
C GLY A 783 -15.57 16.45 7.92
N GLY A 784 -15.09 16.35 6.69
CA GLY A 784 -15.12 15.13 5.87
C GLY A 784 -14.02 14.12 6.25
N GLY A 785 -13.53 14.21 7.48
CA GLY A 785 -13.12 13.04 8.25
C GLY A 785 -14.16 12.89 9.35
N GLY A 786 -15.05 11.91 9.21
CA GLY A 786 -16.13 11.65 10.17
C GLY A 786 -15.59 11.76 11.59
N SER A 787 -16.19 12.65 12.37
CA SER A 787 -15.80 12.91 13.74
C SER A 787 -15.71 11.59 14.49
N SER A 788 -14.49 11.13 14.75
CA SER A 788 -14.24 10.05 15.71
C SER A 788 -14.63 10.45 17.15
N ALA A 789 -15.18 11.65 17.34
CA ALA A 789 -15.67 12.17 18.59
C ALA A 789 -17.17 11.88 18.75
N TRP A 790 -17.50 11.25 19.87
CA TRP A 790 -18.88 11.07 20.34
C TRP A 790 -19.54 12.41 20.60
N THR A 791 -20.62 12.71 19.88
CA THR A 791 -21.46 13.89 20.07
C THR A 791 -22.58 13.59 21.06
N LEU A 792 -22.76 14.42 22.08
CA LEU A 792 -23.87 14.32 23.02
C LEU A 792 -25.20 14.49 22.28
N ILE A 793 -26.07 13.49 22.32
CA ILE A 793 -27.44 13.55 21.79
C ILE A 793 -28.40 13.98 22.90
N ALA A 794 -28.32 13.32 24.06
CA ALA A 794 -29.21 13.56 25.19
C ALA A 794 -28.58 13.09 26.50
N SER A 795 -29.00 13.67 27.63
CA SER A 795 -28.59 13.24 28.96
C SER A 795 -29.77 13.30 29.92
N ALA A 796 -29.87 12.32 30.81
CA ALA A 796 -30.91 12.22 31.83
C ALA A 796 -30.29 11.93 33.20
N SER A 797 -30.76 12.61 34.24
CA SER A 797 -30.40 12.34 35.64
C SER A 797 -31.62 11.79 36.39
N PRO A 798 -31.97 10.51 36.21
CA PRO A 798 -33.22 9.96 36.69
C PRO A 798 -33.22 9.79 38.22
N VAL A 799 -34.24 10.35 38.88
CA VAL A 799 -34.48 10.20 40.33
C VAL A 799 -35.97 9.94 40.56
N GLY A 800 -36.29 8.85 41.27
CA GLY A 800 -37.66 8.43 41.56
C GLY A 800 -38.44 7.87 40.37
N VAL A 801 -37.76 7.50 39.27
CA VAL A 801 -38.39 6.92 38.07
C VAL A 801 -37.83 5.52 37.75
N PRO A 802 -38.66 4.59 37.27
CA PRO A 802 -38.19 3.25 36.88
C PRO A 802 -37.68 3.18 35.43
N ILE A 803 -37.88 4.24 34.63
CA ILE A 803 -37.66 4.24 33.18
C ILE A 803 -37.02 5.57 32.73
N VAL A 804 -36.10 5.47 31.77
CA VAL A 804 -35.56 6.58 30.98
C VAL A 804 -35.72 6.25 29.49
N ASP A 805 -36.43 7.12 28.77
CA ASP A 805 -36.64 6.99 27.33
C ASP A 805 -35.88 8.06 26.56
N PHE A 806 -35.13 7.62 25.55
CA PHE A 806 -34.62 8.44 24.47
C PHE A 806 -35.50 8.21 23.25
N THR A 807 -36.34 9.18 22.93
CA THR A 807 -37.27 9.13 21.79
C THR A 807 -36.78 10.02 20.65
N THR A 808 -37.29 9.80 19.44
CA THR A 808 -36.97 10.63 18.26
C THR A 808 -35.45 10.77 17.98
N ILE A 809 -34.68 9.69 18.14
CA ILE A 809 -33.24 9.68 17.87
C ILE A 809 -33.02 9.85 16.36
N ALA A 810 -32.33 10.93 15.98
CA ALA A 810 -32.03 11.24 14.59
C ALA A 810 -31.22 10.10 13.94
N GLN A 811 -31.48 9.79 12.67
CA GLN A 811 -30.77 8.74 11.91
C GLN A 811 -29.51 9.30 11.20
N THR A 812 -28.80 10.22 11.86
CA THR A 812 -27.71 11.00 11.26
C THR A 812 -26.32 10.59 11.74
N TYR A 813 -26.23 9.69 12.72
CA TYR A 813 -24.98 9.16 13.25
C TYR A 813 -24.71 7.77 12.62
N ALA A 814 -23.47 7.29 12.70
CA ALA A 814 -23.11 5.91 12.34
C ALA A 814 -23.44 4.94 13.48
N ASP A 815 -23.05 5.31 14.71
CA ASP A 815 -23.24 4.48 15.90
C ASP A 815 -23.85 5.28 17.07
N LEU A 816 -24.48 4.59 18.02
CA LEU A 816 -24.94 5.17 19.29
C LEU A 816 -24.19 4.58 20.49
N MET A 817 -23.95 5.38 21.52
CA MET A 817 -23.42 4.94 22.81
C MET A 817 -24.21 5.51 23.97
N ILE A 818 -24.64 4.68 24.91
CA ILE A 818 -25.20 5.12 26.20
C ILE A 818 -24.15 4.94 27.28
N VAL A 819 -23.83 5.98 28.04
CA VAL A 819 -22.89 5.96 29.16
C VAL A 819 -23.63 6.14 30.48
N PHE A 820 -23.33 5.26 31.44
CA PHE A 820 -23.80 5.32 32.82
C PHE A 820 -22.71 5.92 33.69
N THR A 821 -23.02 6.99 34.41
CA THR A 821 -22.06 7.67 35.29
C THR A 821 -22.64 7.84 36.68
N GLY A 822 -22.17 7.00 37.60
CA GLY A 822 -22.53 7.05 39.02
C GLY A 822 -24.02 6.83 39.27
N VAL A 823 -24.65 5.91 38.53
CA VAL A 823 -26.09 5.63 38.62
C VAL A 823 -26.36 4.69 39.80
N SER A 824 -27.52 4.80 40.44
CA SER A 824 -27.97 3.88 41.50
C SER A 824 -29.48 3.67 41.49
N HIS A 825 -29.97 2.78 42.35
CA HIS A 825 -31.40 2.49 42.50
C HIS A 825 -31.85 2.34 43.97
N ASP A 826 -33.13 2.58 44.21
CA ASP A 826 -33.76 2.56 45.55
C ASP A 826 -34.28 1.17 46.00
N HIS A 827 -34.13 0.14 45.16
CA HIS A 827 -34.58 -1.21 45.50
C HIS A 827 -33.80 -1.79 46.68
N GLY A 828 -34.50 -2.39 47.66
CA GLY A 828 -33.90 -2.98 48.87
C GLY A 828 -33.13 -4.29 48.66
N SER A 829 -32.87 -4.69 47.42
CA SER A 829 -32.12 -5.87 47.01
C SER A 829 -31.46 -5.59 45.66
N ASN A 830 -30.58 -6.48 45.19
CA ASN A 830 -29.90 -6.25 43.92
C ASN A 830 -30.91 -6.21 42.76
N ALA A 831 -30.72 -5.27 41.84
CA ALA A 831 -31.58 -5.08 40.67
C ALA A 831 -30.79 -5.11 39.36
N TYR A 832 -31.51 -5.12 38.25
CA TYR A 832 -30.98 -5.08 36.88
C TYR A 832 -31.59 -3.91 36.13
N PHE A 833 -31.01 -3.58 34.98
CA PHE A 833 -31.69 -2.74 34.00
C PHE A 833 -31.69 -3.39 32.61
N ASP A 834 -32.75 -3.12 31.86
CA ASP A 834 -32.96 -3.62 30.51
C ASP A 834 -32.85 -2.48 29.50
N ALA A 835 -32.37 -2.79 28.29
CA ALA A 835 -32.40 -1.87 27.15
C ALA A 835 -33.44 -2.37 26.14
N ARG A 836 -34.34 -1.49 25.72
CA ARG A 836 -35.41 -1.83 24.76
C ARG A 836 -35.32 -0.90 23.56
N THR A 837 -35.57 -1.46 22.38
CA THR A 837 -35.45 -0.78 21.10
C THR A 837 -36.80 -0.33 20.56
N SER A 838 -36.81 0.73 19.76
CA SER A 838 -37.97 1.24 19.05
C SER A 838 -37.57 1.76 17.67
N ASN A 839 -38.46 1.57 16.69
CA ASN A 839 -38.34 2.13 15.33
C ASN A 839 -39.52 3.05 14.96
N ASP A 840 -40.36 3.43 15.93
CA ASP A 840 -41.53 4.30 15.75
C ASP A 840 -41.49 5.58 16.62
N GLY A 841 -40.29 6.02 16.97
CA GLY A 841 -40.03 7.22 17.76
C GLY A 841 -40.29 7.02 19.25
N GLY A 842 -40.30 5.79 19.74
CA GLY A 842 -40.58 5.45 21.14
C GLY A 842 -42.06 5.28 21.48
N ALA A 843 -42.95 5.20 20.48
CA ALA A 843 -44.36 4.92 20.71
C ALA A 843 -44.57 3.45 21.14
N THR A 844 -43.82 2.53 20.56
CA THR A 844 -43.72 1.14 20.99
C THR A 844 -42.27 0.74 21.20
N PHE A 845 -42.04 -0.06 22.24
CA PHE A 845 -40.72 -0.63 22.54
C PHE A 845 -40.80 -2.15 22.45
N SER A 846 -39.66 -2.76 22.07
CA SER A 846 -39.48 -4.21 22.13
C SER A 846 -39.87 -4.75 23.51
N GLY A 847 -40.21 -6.05 23.56
CA GLY A 847 -40.34 -6.76 24.83
C GLY A 847 -39.05 -6.68 25.66
N THR A 848 -39.08 -7.20 26.88
CA THR A 848 -37.93 -7.18 27.78
C THR A 848 -36.72 -7.87 27.15
N GLY A 849 -35.77 -7.10 26.64
CA GLY A 849 -34.45 -7.54 26.23
C GLY A 849 -33.47 -7.20 27.35
N THR A 850 -33.14 -8.16 28.21
CA THR A 850 -32.32 -7.90 29.39
C THR A 850 -30.88 -7.60 29.00
N PHE A 851 -30.47 -6.35 29.22
CA PHE A 851 -29.16 -5.82 28.81
C PHE A 851 -28.10 -5.92 29.91
N ALA A 852 -28.44 -5.72 31.19
CA ALA A 852 -27.53 -5.91 32.29
C ALA A 852 -27.92 -7.15 33.10
N SER A 853 -27.13 -8.23 33.05
CA SER A 853 -27.29 -9.37 33.96
C SER A 853 -26.11 -9.50 34.92
N GLN A 854 -25.61 -8.38 35.42
CA GLN A 854 -24.90 -8.35 36.69
C GLN A 854 -25.83 -7.63 37.65
N SER A 855 -26.13 -8.26 38.78
CA SER A 855 -27.04 -7.66 39.74
C SER A 855 -26.33 -6.47 40.38
N LEU A 856 -26.84 -5.28 40.16
CA LEU A 856 -26.31 -4.07 40.74
C LEU A 856 -26.66 -4.07 42.22
N ALA A 857 -25.66 -3.93 43.08
CA ALA A 857 -25.87 -3.93 44.52
C ALA A 857 -26.72 -2.73 44.95
N ALA A 858 -27.67 -2.97 45.86
CA ALA A 858 -28.46 -1.90 46.45
C ALA A 858 -27.54 -0.83 47.07
N SER A 859 -27.91 0.45 46.90
CA SER A 859 -27.20 1.61 47.48
C SER A 859 -25.73 1.76 47.05
N THR A 860 -25.32 1.19 45.92
CA THR A 860 -23.98 1.36 45.35
C THR A 860 -24.05 2.02 43.97
N LEU A 861 -23.09 2.92 43.68
CA LEU A 861 -23.01 3.57 42.37
C LEU A 861 -22.44 2.60 41.32
N PHE A 862 -22.99 2.65 40.11
CA PHE A 862 -22.50 1.88 38.96
C PHE A 862 -22.11 2.78 37.78
N PHE A 863 -21.15 2.28 37.01
CA PHE A 863 -20.59 2.93 35.83
C PHE A 863 -20.48 1.92 34.70
N GLY A 864 -20.52 2.38 33.45
CA GLY A 864 -20.42 1.50 32.28
C GLY A 864 -20.94 2.14 31.01
N ALA A 865 -21.03 1.35 29.94
CA ALA A 865 -21.55 1.81 28.66
C ALA A 865 -22.24 0.70 27.85
N LEU A 866 -23.12 1.12 26.94
CA LEU A 866 -23.78 0.33 25.90
C LEU A 866 -23.47 0.92 24.54
N LEU A 867 -22.88 0.14 23.63
CA LEU A 867 -22.58 0.52 22.25
C LEU A 867 -23.54 -0.17 21.26
N ILE A 868 -24.05 0.60 20.30
CA ILE A 868 -25.00 0.15 19.28
C ILE A 868 -24.47 0.57 17.90
N PRO A 869 -23.62 -0.26 17.27
CA PRO A 869 -23.09 0.05 15.95
C PRO A 869 -24.15 -0.09 14.86
N GLY A 870 -24.10 0.79 13.85
CA GLY A 870 -24.98 0.71 12.68
C GLY A 870 -26.47 0.74 13.04
N TYR A 871 -26.86 1.57 14.02
CA TYR A 871 -28.23 1.63 14.53
C TYR A 871 -29.27 2.05 13.48
N THR A 872 -28.83 2.61 12.35
CA THR A 872 -29.66 2.99 11.19
C THR A 872 -30.02 1.80 10.29
N LEU A 873 -29.39 0.64 10.49
CA LEU A 873 -29.67 -0.58 9.74
C LEU A 873 -30.98 -1.25 10.21
N GLY A 874 -31.51 -2.17 9.40
CA GLY A 874 -32.74 -2.91 9.75
C GLY A 874 -32.59 -3.91 10.90
N ALA A 875 -31.36 -4.33 11.21
CA ALA A 875 -31.02 -5.24 12.29
C ALA A 875 -29.54 -5.09 12.66
N GLY A 876 -29.18 -5.51 13.87
CA GLY A 876 -27.81 -5.46 14.34
C GLY A 876 -27.62 -6.11 15.70
N ILE A 877 -26.49 -5.81 16.33
CA ILE A 877 -26.17 -6.24 17.69
C ILE A 877 -25.82 -5.00 18.51
N MET A 878 -26.24 -4.97 19.77
CA MET A 878 -25.75 -4.03 20.76
C MET A 878 -24.97 -4.77 21.83
N PHE A 879 -23.90 -4.15 22.35
CA PHE A 879 -23.06 -4.75 23.38
C PHE A 879 -22.59 -3.75 24.42
N GLY A 880 -22.46 -4.20 25.67
CA GLY A 880 -21.90 -3.37 26.72
C GLY A 880 -21.89 -4.04 28.08
N ALA A 881 -21.42 -3.29 29.08
CA ALA A 881 -21.21 -3.74 30.44
C ALA A 881 -21.33 -2.57 31.42
N ALA A 882 -21.81 -2.84 32.63
CA ALA A 882 -21.84 -1.91 33.75
C ALA A 882 -21.66 -2.66 35.06
N ASP A 883 -20.94 -2.05 36.00
CA ASP A 883 -20.61 -2.66 37.29
C ASP A 883 -20.53 -1.60 38.40
N ASN A 884 -20.60 -2.07 39.65
CA ASN A 884 -20.49 -1.25 40.84
C ASN A 884 -19.02 -0.82 41.04
N HIS A 885 -18.77 0.50 41.12
CA HIS A 885 -17.42 1.02 41.40
C HIS A 885 -17.44 1.93 42.63
N ALA A 886 -16.69 1.52 43.66
CA ALA A 886 -16.58 2.26 44.92
C ALA A 886 -15.47 3.34 44.90
N ALA A 887 -14.57 3.34 43.91
CA ALA A 887 -13.44 4.26 43.80
C ALA A 887 -13.20 4.69 42.35
N SER A 888 -12.58 5.86 42.17
CA SER A 888 -12.12 6.39 40.88
C SER A 888 -10.63 6.79 40.98
N PRO A 889 -9.73 6.26 40.13
CA PRO A 889 -10.01 5.29 39.06
C PRO A 889 -10.33 3.89 39.60
N GLY A 890 -11.22 3.17 38.91
CA GLY A 890 -11.62 1.81 39.24
C GLY A 890 -11.93 1.01 37.99
N ALA A 891 -11.51 -0.26 37.96
CA ALA A 891 -11.79 -1.20 36.89
C ALA A 891 -12.23 -2.54 37.51
N SER A 892 -13.17 -3.23 36.86
CA SER A 892 -13.67 -4.52 37.31
C SER A 892 -13.88 -5.44 36.12
N THR A 893 -13.91 -6.75 36.38
CA THR A 893 -14.25 -7.76 35.39
C THR A 893 -15.76 -7.90 35.30
N ALA A 894 -16.37 -7.22 34.33
CA ALA A 894 -17.80 -7.31 34.04
C ALA A 894 -18.08 -8.28 32.88
N SER A 895 -19.18 -9.04 32.96
CA SER A 895 -19.64 -9.88 31.84
C SER A 895 -20.34 -9.00 30.79
N ALA A 896 -19.73 -8.83 29.62
CA ALA A 896 -20.38 -8.14 28.50
C ALA A 896 -21.57 -8.97 27.95
N ARG A 897 -22.70 -8.32 27.69
CA ARG A 897 -23.87 -8.93 27.04
C ARG A 897 -24.00 -8.42 25.61
N MET A 898 -24.29 -9.34 24.68
CA MET A 898 -24.58 -9.04 23.28
C MET A 898 -26.06 -9.32 23.04
N LEU A 899 -26.81 -8.31 22.59
CA LEU A 899 -28.23 -8.44 22.28
C LEU A 899 -28.44 -8.18 20.79
N PRO A 900 -28.95 -9.16 20.01
CA PRO A 900 -29.40 -8.90 18.66
C PRO A 900 -30.68 -8.05 18.71
N TRP A 901 -30.80 -7.11 17.78
CA TRP A 901 -31.97 -6.28 17.61
C TRP A 901 -32.42 -6.28 16.15
N ARG A 902 -33.72 -6.07 15.94
CA ARG A 902 -34.31 -5.84 14.61
C ARG A 902 -35.29 -4.68 14.70
N ALA A 903 -35.16 -3.76 13.77
CA ALA A 903 -35.93 -2.54 13.65
C ALA A 903 -35.88 -2.13 12.18
N ASP A 904 -36.86 -2.57 11.39
CA ASP A 904 -36.90 -2.23 9.97
C ASP A 904 -36.99 -0.69 9.85
N GLY A 905 -36.00 -0.06 9.21
CA GLY A 905 -35.85 1.41 9.13
C GLY A 905 -34.96 2.06 10.20
N GLY A 906 -34.29 1.27 11.05
CA GLY A 906 -33.35 1.75 12.06
C GLY A 906 -33.99 2.04 13.42
N LEU A 907 -33.14 2.18 14.44
CA LEU A 907 -33.52 2.50 15.81
C LEU A 907 -33.70 4.00 15.98
N ASN A 908 -34.92 4.47 16.25
CA ASN A 908 -35.21 5.87 16.52
C ASN A 908 -35.77 6.10 17.94
N GLY A 909 -35.75 5.07 18.78
CA GLY A 909 -35.98 5.17 20.21
C GLY A 909 -35.25 4.08 21.01
N LEU A 910 -34.81 4.43 22.21
CA LEU A 910 -34.16 3.54 23.18
C LEU A 910 -34.74 3.76 24.57
N ARG A 911 -35.03 2.69 25.29
CA ARG A 911 -35.53 2.72 26.67
C ARG A 911 -34.59 1.99 27.60
N ILE A 912 -34.21 2.64 28.69
CA ILE A 912 -33.50 2.04 29.82
C ILE A 912 -34.48 1.90 30.99
N ALA A 913 -34.70 0.69 31.48
CA ALA A 913 -35.70 0.42 32.52
C ALA A 913 -35.12 -0.44 33.65
N MET A 914 -35.43 -0.09 34.90
CA MET A 914 -35.11 -0.92 36.07
C MET A 914 -36.00 -2.18 36.09
N SER A 915 -35.41 -3.32 36.46
CA SER A 915 -36.14 -4.56 36.68
C SER A 915 -36.99 -4.53 37.95
N ALA A 916 -36.58 -3.73 38.94
CA ALA A 916 -37.26 -3.47 40.20
C ALA A 916 -36.74 -2.16 40.84
N GLY A 917 -37.62 -1.44 41.54
CA GLY A 917 -37.30 -0.12 42.11
C GLY A 917 -37.19 1.00 41.07
N ASN A 918 -36.72 2.16 41.51
CA ASN A 918 -36.49 3.34 40.70
C ASN A 918 -35.00 3.72 40.72
N PHE A 919 -34.57 4.41 39.67
CA PHE A 919 -33.31 5.16 39.70
C PHE A 919 -33.39 6.26 40.77
N ASP A 920 -32.33 6.47 41.54
CA ASP A 920 -32.30 7.46 42.61
C ASP A 920 -31.07 8.40 42.58
N ALA A 921 -30.07 8.13 41.75
CA ALA A 921 -28.94 9.02 41.48
C ALA A 921 -28.27 8.74 40.12
N GLY A 922 -27.34 9.63 39.75
CA GLY A 922 -26.43 9.50 38.60
C GLY A 922 -26.95 10.07 37.29
N THR A 923 -26.22 9.79 36.21
CA THR A 923 -26.55 10.28 34.87
C THR A 923 -26.46 9.17 33.82
N ILE A 924 -27.43 9.13 32.91
CA ILE A 924 -27.50 8.25 31.74
C ILE A 924 -27.44 9.15 30.51
N THR A 925 -26.40 8.97 29.68
CA THR A 925 -26.10 9.89 28.58
C THR A 925 -26.01 9.16 27.25
N LEU A 926 -26.76 9.61 26.26
CA LEU A 926 -26.76 9.10 24.89
C LEU A 926 -25.84 9.97 24.02
N TYR A 927 -24.94 9.32 23.30
CA TYR A 927 -24.04 9.90 22.31
C TYR A 927 -24.25 9.26 20.94
N GLY A 928 -23.89 9.98 19.88
CA GLY A 928 -23.76 9.45 18.52
C GLY A 928 -22.44 9.87 17.88
N ARG A 929 -21.88 9.05 16.99
CA ARG A 929 -20.67 9.36 16.23
C ARG A 929 -20.84 9.11 14.76
#